data_AF-A0A964P7Q4-F1
#
_entry.id   AF-A0A964P7Q4-F1
#
_cell.length_a   1.000
_cell.length_b   1.000
_cell.length_c   1.000
_cell.angle_alpha   90.00
_cell.angle_beta   90.00
_cell.angle_gamma   90.00
#
_symmetry.space_group_name_H-M   'P 1'
#
loop_
_entity.id
_entity.type
_entity.pdbx_description
1 polymer ?
#
loop_
_entity_poly.entity_id
_entity_poly.type
_entity_poly.pdbx_seq_one_letter_code
_entity_poly.pdbx_strand_id
1 'polypeptide(L)'
;MVKRIALWTLVVLVAWAAPVLRADETTGRPLVVLVGIDKYQDAQIKTRKHAEADAKALYDLFLAKESLGVEKDRVKLLLGSGASARYPAELANKENIVQALRWLEKTATKDDLVIFAIFGNGAPLGERSCYFAVDSTFKNRAKDAVASGDIEHIIDKLNSQRFVALVDVHFMGFDAGKEKAPEPNVQNFFREFLSQGDEEKDPAPSRVIFLANSGTKPSLNLAKHGILAQALLDGLNGKADTDGYEPDGNITVSELAKYIRKAVPDLARANGTTKPEKEQKAGVLESQSHDFILGYNPKAHAQAVNRLKKFDTLAKDQNLDAKFAEEGHNLLVRMPKLEARQSLRKGYQKLADGKIDVAGFSAERKTIMESTVLEEADARKFATTVTNAVSLVRRSYYKDVAKALLFEAAVVGLFKGIDEKVPTHLKDRLDNVKQMTETDLYRLLVDARTQLGKREDLDKGLDITYSLHGLLGKLDKHTGYIPPEVVGRFRDDTAGSFRGIGVQIRKNEARDELQVVTPIFGSPAHKEGMKANDIITTVISAVDPKTGKAYDEPKVTPTKGMTVEEAVKLIKGKSGTKVKLLVEREGSDKPIEFTLTRKEIEVESVLGYKRSAKDAWNYVIDADSKICYVRLTQFSENTYVELEKVMKDLYKSGIKGFILDLRFNPGGVLDGSIKISDLYIDDGMIVSVRHRDGKETSYVGRSDGSFTTFPMVCLINGGSASASEIVSACLQDHGRAIIMGSRSFGKGSVQTIHGFDHKSIIKVTTATFWRPNNRNLNKSSTPGKDTDEWGVTPDKGFEVKLSKKEENDLFDHLREAEIIRAGPLETKSDFRDRQLDMAVEYLRGQIRTAARKDTKRDIENR
;
A
#
# COMPACT_ATOMS: atom_id res chain seq x y z
N MET A 1 43.59 36.24 54.91
CA MET A 1 43.63 34.77 54.74
C MET A 1 42.41 34.36 53.91
N VAL A 2 42.44 34.25 52.58
CA VAL A 2 43.17 33.33 51.66
C VAL A 2 42.34 32.07 51.31
N LYS A 3 41.94 32.00 50.02
CA LYS A 3 41.70 30.85 49.09
C LYS A 3 40.46 29.94 49.27
N ARG A 4 39.53 29.82 48.29
CA ARG A 4 39.51 29.17 46.93
C ARG A 4 39.27 27.64 46.99
N ILE A 5 38.08 27.14 46.59
CA ILE A 5 37.68 26.50 45.29
C ILE A 5 38.23 25.09 45.04
N ALA A 6 37.31 24.11 44.88
CA ALA A 6 37.23 23.00 43.88
C ALA A 6 36.34 21.86 44.47
N LEU A 7 35.10 21.60 44.01
CA LEU A 7 34.66 20.99 42.74
C LEU A 7 35.26 19.59 42.48
N TRP A 8 34.48 18.54 42.73
CA TRP A 8 34.50 17.29 41.96
C TRP A 8 33.08 16.75 41.82
N THR A 9 32.48 17.06 40.67
CA THR A 9 31.35 16.38 40.05
C THR A 9 31.81 14.98 39.66
N LEU A 10 31.29 13.94 40.33
CA LEU A 10 31.46 12.57 39.89
C LEU A 10 30.46 12.31 38.75
N VAL A 11 30.86 12.60 37.51
CA VAL A 11 30.18 12.11 36.31
C VAL A 11 30.46 10.62 36.24
N VAL A 12 29.54 9.82 36.77
CA VAL A 12 29.54 8.38 36.53
C VAL A 12 28.99 8.16 35.11
N LEU A 13 29.88 8.16 34.13
CA LEU A 13 29.66 7.59 32.81
C LEU A 13 29.55 6.05 32.97
N VAL A 14 28.41 5.53 33.43
CA VAL A 14 28.10 4.13 33.19
C VAL A 14 27.47 4.01 31.81
N ALA A 15 28.31 3.73 30.81
CA ALA A 15 27.87 3.17 29.55
C ALA A 15 27.38 1.73 29.81
N TRP A 16 26.12 1.59 30.23
CA TRP A 16 25.49 0.29 30.39
C TRP A 16 25.24 -0.32 29.01
N ALA A 17 25.78 -1.52 28.83
CA ALA A 17 25.56 -2.35 27.66
C ALA A 17 24.07 -2.69 27.56
N ALA A 18 23.39 -2.17 26.53
CA ALA A 18 22.32 -2.95 25.94
C ALA A 18 22.94 -4.26 25.44
N PRO A 19 22.31 -5.43 25.63
CA PRO A 19 22.69 -6.60 24.85
C PRO A 19 22.49 -6.19 23.40
N VAL A 20 23.59 -5.99 22.68
CA VAL A 20 23.55 -5.84 21.23
C VAL A 20 22.87 -7.11 20.75
N LEU A 21 21.68 -6.92 20.17
CA LEU A 21 20.91 -7.98 19.53
C LEU A 21 21.88 -8.87 18.77
N ARG A 22 21.96 -10.15 19.15
CA ARG A 22 22.55 -11.19 18.29
C ARG A 22 21.97 -10.95 16.90
N ALA A 23 22.83 -10.59 15.95
CA ALA A 23 22.49 -10.77 14.55
C ALA A 23 22.11 -12.25 14.45
N ASP A 24 20.86 -12.53 14.07
CA ASP A 24 20.31 -13.89 14.11
C ASP A 24 21.23 -14.81 13.29
N GLU A 25 22.01 -15.64 14.00
CA GLU A 25 23.45 -15.86 13.74
C GLU A 25 23.74 -16.97 12.71
N THR A 26 22.72 -17.56 12.09
CA THR A 26 22.85 -18.58 11.04
C THR A 26 21.61 -18.60 10.16
N THR A 27 21.76 -18.95 8.87
CA THR A 27 20.64 -19.54 8.13
C THR A 27 20.24 -20.78 8.92
N GLY A 28 19.11 -20.72 9.64
CA GLY A 28 18.61 -21.90 10.32
C GLY A 28 18.46 -23.03 9.30
N ARG A 29 18.62 -24.28 9.71
CA ARG A 29 18.84 -25.39 8.78
C ARG A 29 17.70 -25.45 7.73
N PRO A 30 17.98 -25.19 6.44
CA PRO A 30 16.93 -25.03 5.46
C PRO A 30 16.12 -26.32 5.27
N LEU A 31 14.81 -26.16 5.10
CA LEU A 31 13.85 -27.18 4.64
C LEU A 31 13.20 -26.67 3.37
N VAL A 32 13.24 -27.46 2.30
CA VAL A 32 12.79 -27.00 0.98
C VAL A 32 11.79 -27.97 0.38
N VAL A 33 10.67 -27.46 -0.11
CA VAL A 33 9.73 -28.16 -0.99
C VAL A 33 9.66 -27.42 -2.32
N LEU A 34 9.94 -28.11 -3.42
CA LEU A 34 9.93 -27.57 -4.77
C LEU A 34 8.93 -28.37 -5.62
N VAL A 35 7.95 -27.70 -6.19
CA VAL A 35 6.93 -28.31 -7.05
C VAL A 35 7.00 -27.66 -8.43
N GLY A 36 7.24 -28.46 -9.47
CA GLY A 36 7.24 -27.99 -10.87
C GLY A 36 6.37 -28.88 -11.76
N ILE A 37 5.39 -28.29 -12.45
CA ILE A 37 4.46 -29.05 -13.30
C ILE A 37 4.28 -28.35 -14.65
N ASP A 38 4.91 -28.91 -15.68
CA ASP A 38 4.81 -28.42 -17.05
C ASP A 38 3.48 -28.83 -17.71
N LYS A 39 3.12 -30.11 -17.59
CA LYS A 39 1.99 -30.76 -18.27
C LYS A 39 1.09 -31.45 -17.26
N TYR A 40 -0.18 -31.53 -17.59
CA TYR A 40 -1.25 -32.08 -16.76
C TYR A 40 -1.94 -33.21 -17.53
N GLN A 41 -2.53 -34.17 -16.80
CA GLN A 41 -3.28 -35.26 -17.42
C GLN A 41 -4.56 -34.77 -18.13
N ASP A 42 -5.22 -33.77 -17.56
CA ASP A 42 -6.38 -33.14 -18.17
C ASP A 42 -5.95 -32.14 -19.26
N ALA A 43 -6.36 -32.40 -20.50
CA ALA A 43 -6.08 -31.55 -21.65
C ALA A 43 -6.69 -30.14 -21.54
N GLN A 44 -7.70 -29.94 -20.68
CA GLN A 44 -8.23 -28.60 -20.38
C GLN A 44 -7.22 -27.74 -19.65
N ILE A 45 -6.25 -28.30 -18.93
CA ILE A 45 -5.23 -27.53 -18.23
C ILE A 45 -4.07 -27.27 -19.20
N LYS A 46 -3.80 -25.99 -19.45
CA LYS A 46 -2.79 -25.54 -20.41
C LYS A 46 -1.39 -25.91 -19.94
N THR A 47 -0.47 -26.15 -20.86
CA THR A 47 0.93 -26.38 -20.50
C THR A 47 1.57 -25.12 -19.91
N ARG A 48 2.31 -25.26 -18.81
CA ARG A 48 3.14 -24.20 -18.22
C ARG A 48 4.60 -24.47 -18.58
N LYS A 49 5.05 -23.96 -19.72
CA LYS A 49 6.43 -24.15 -20.19
C LYS A 49 7.44 -23.72 -19.11
N HIS A 50 8.49 -24.53 -18.90
CA HIS A 50 9.61 -24.32 -17.98
C HIS A 50 9.34 -24.49 -16.48
N ALA A 51 8.11 -24.76 -16.03
CA ALA A 51 7.83 -24.94 -14.60
C ALA A 51 8.68 -26.05 -13.95
N GLU A 52 8.86 -27.19 -14.61
CA GLU A 52 9.78 -28.23 -14.14
C GLU A 52 11.25 -27.81 -14.20
N ALA A 53 11.64 -27.08 -15.25
CA ALA A 53 13.02 -26.61 -15.42
C ALA A 53 13.38 -25.59 -14.32
N ASP A 54 12.43 -24.75 -13.93
CA ASP A 54 12.55 -23.77 -12.87
C ASP A 54 12.71 -24.44 -11.50
N ALA A 55 11.86 -25.43 -11.19
CA ALA A 55 11.98 -26.24 -9.98
C ALA A 55 13.32 -27.00 -9.91
N LYS A 56 13.77 -27.59 -11.03
CA LYS A 56 15.07 -28.29 -11.12
C LYS A 56 16.25 -27.34 -10.95
N ALA A 57 16.19 -26.13 -11.50
CA ALA A 57 17.26 -25.14 -11.36
C ALA A 57 17.39 -24.65 -9.91
N LEU A 58 16.27 -24.41 -9.22
CA LEU A 58 16.27 -24.08 -7.79
C LEU A 58 16.74 -25.26 -6.94
N TYR A 59 16.39 -26.49 -7.30
CA TYR A 59 16.90 -27.70 -6.64
C TYR A 59 18.43 -27.76 -6.71
N ASP A 60 18.99 -27.63 -7.92
CA ASP A 60 20.44 -27.64 -8.13
C ASP A 60 21.12 -26.48 -7.39
N LEU A 61 20.53 -25.27 -7.41
CA LEU A 61 21.04 -24.11 -6.69
C LEU A 61 21.06 -24.34 -5.18
N PHE A 62 19.96 -24.80 -4.59
CA PHE A 62 19.87 -24.97 -3.14
C PHE A 62 20.78 -26.09 -2.61
N LEU A 63 21.03 -27.14 -3.39
CA LEU A 63 22.01 -28.19 -3.02
C LEU A 63 23.47 -27.74 -3.16
N ALA A 64 23.77 -26.72 -3.96
CA ALA A 64 25.14 -26.26 -4.18
C ALA A 64 25.73 -25.76 -2.85
N LYS A 65 26.92 -26.25 -2.49
CA LYS A 65 27.61 -25.89 -1.24
C LYS A 65 27.99 -24.41 -1.18
N GLU A 66 28.18 -23.81 -2.34
CA GLU A 66 28.52 -22.40 -2.50
C GLU A 66 27.28 -21.48 -2.42
N SER A 67 26.08 -22.06 -2.45
CA SER A 67 24.79 -21.42 -2.13
C SER A 67 24.32 -21.93 -0.75
N LEU A 68 23.06 -22.34 -0.58
CA LEU A 68 22.54 -22.81 0.72
C LEU A 68 23.10 -24.15 1.21
N GLY A 69 23.65 -24.99 0.32
CA GLY A 69 24.21 -26.29 0.67
C GLY A 69 23.23 -27.23 1.40
N VAL A 70 21.94 -27.19 1.02
CA VAL A 70 20.90 -27.97 1.71
C VAL A 70 21.19 -29.47 1.61
N GLU A 71 21.02 -30.19 2.72
CA GLU A 71 21.15 -31.65 2.75
C GLU A 71 20.03 -32.29 1.90
N LYS A 72 20.36 -33.33 1.11
CA LYS A 72 19.41 -33.91 0.14
C LYS A 72 18.12 -34.44 0.77
N ASP A 73 18.18 -34.93 2.00
CA ASP A 73 17.04 -35.41 2.78
C ASP A 73 16.15 -34.29 3.34
N ARG A 74 16.63 -33.04 3.30
CA ARG A 74 15.88 -31.82 3.65
C ARG A 74 15.34 -31.08 2.42
N VAL A 75 15.36 -31.70 1.26
CA VAL A 75 14.74 -31.18 0.03
C VAL A 75 13.76 -32.20 -0.54
N LYS A 76 12.50 -31.78 -0.71
CA LYS A 76 11.49 -32.52 -1.45
C LYS A 76 11.29 -31.89 -2.82
N LEU A 77 11.68 -32.62 -3.87
CA LEU A 77 11.45 -32.24 -5.25
C LEU A 77 10.27 -33.04 -5.80
N LEU A 78 9.24 -32.34 -6.27
CA LEU A 78 8.06 -32.94 -6.88
C LEU A 78 7.92 -32.42 -8.31
N LEU A 79 7.87 -33.34 -9.27
CA LEU A 79 7.80 -33.02 -10.69
C LEU A 79 6.60 -33.70 -11.35
N GLY A 80 5.98 -33.04 -12.33
CA GLY A 80 4.93 -33.64 -13.14
C GLY A 80 5.39 -34.91 -13.87
N SER A 81 6.63 -34.94 -14.32
CA SER A 81 7.27 -36.12 -14.94
C SER A 81 7.76 -37.19 -13.96
N GLY A 82 7.76 -36.91 -12.65
CA GLY A 82 8.32 -37.79 -11.63
C GLY A 82 9.85 -37.88 -11.66
N ALA A 83 10.40 -38.98 -11.16
CA ALA A 83 11.84 -39.18 -11.02
C ALA A 83 12.55 -39.32 -12.38
N SER A 84 13.81 -38.90 -12.43
CA SER A 84 14.74 -39.15 -13.54
C SER A 84 16.11 -39.55 -13.00
N ALA A 85 17.02 -39.98 -13.88
CA ALA A 85 18.38 -40.36 -13.48
C ALA A 85 19.15 -39.24 -12.75
N ARG A 86 18.88 -37.97 -13.06
CA ARG A 86 19.52 -36.81 -12.43
C ARG A 86 18.72 -36.24 -11.25
N TYR A 87 17.39 -36.33 -11.28
CA TYR A 87 16.50 -35.70 -10.30
C TYR A 87 15.65 -36.77 -9.60
N PRO A 88 15.92 -37.09 -8.32
CA PRO A 88 15.17 -38.09 -7.56
C PRO A 88 13.85 -37.51 -7.06
N ALA A 89 12.99 -37.08 -7.98
CA ALA A 89 11.74 -36.40 -7.69
C ALA A 89 10.59 -37.37 -7.41
N GLU A 90 9.70 -37.01 -6.50
CA GLU A 90 8.40 -37.66 -6.34
C GLU A 90 7.44 -37.14 -7.43
N LEU A 91 6.42 -37.94 -7.78
CA LEU A 91 5.40 -37.47 -8.72
C LEU A 91 4.60 -36.32 -8.08
N ALA A 92 4.44 -35.20 -8.76
CA ALA A 92 3.70 -34.03 -8.27
C ALA A 92 2.17 -34.21 -8.34
N ASN A 93 1.66 -35.31 -7.78
CA ASN A 93 0.24 -35.55 -7.58
C ASN A 93 -0.27 -34.86 -6.30
N LYS A 94 -1.59 -34.73 -6.13
CA LYS A 94 -2.17 -34.03 -4.97
C LYS A 94 -1.68 -34.59 -3.65
N GLU A 95 -1.67 -35.92 -3.53
CA GLU A 95 -1.30 -36.61 -2.30
C GLU A 95 0.14 -36.29 -1.88
N ASN A 96 1.10 -36.43 -2.78
CA ASN A 96 2.52 -36.20 -2.49
C ASN A 96 2.79 -34.72 -2.17
N ILE A 97 2.13 -33.77 -2.86
CA ILE A 97 2.28 -32.34 -2.56
C ILE A 97 1.79 -32.05 -1.13
N VAL A 98 0.62 -32.56 -0.76
CA VAL A 98 0.07 -32.38 0.60
C VAL A 98 0.96 -33.07 1.64
N GLN A 99 1.47 -34.27 1.36
CA GLN A 99 2.41 -34.98 2.25
C GLN A 99 3.72 -34.20 2.43
N ALA A 100 4.27 -33.60 1.37
CA ALA A 100 5.47 -32.77 1.45
C ALA A 100 5.24 -31.50 2.31
N LEU A 101 4.08 -30.86 2.19
CA LEU A 101 3.70 -29.73 3.05
C LEU A 101 3.53 -30.17 4.52
N ARG A 102 2.88 -31.32 4.77
CA ARG A 102 2.78 -31.90 6.13
C ARG A 102 4.14 -32.29 6.70
N TRP A 103 5.08 -32.69 5.85
CA TRP A 103 6.46 -32.95 6.25
C TRP A 103 7.15 -31.65 6.71
N LEU A 104 6.92 -30.51 6.05
CA LEU A 104 7.40 -29.20 6.54
C LEU A 104 6.84 -28.91 7.94
N GLU A 105 5.52 -29.01 8.12
CA GLU A 105 4.84 -28.77 9.42
C GLU A 105 5.45 -29.61 10.55
N LYS A 106 5.69 -30.90 10.31
CA LYS A 106 6.18 -31.85 11.32
C LYS A 106 7.68 -31.75 11.61
N THR A 107 8.46 -31.35 10.60
CA THR A 107 9.93 -31.43 10.66
C THR A 107 10.57 -30.10 11.00
N ALA A 108 9.96 -28.98 10.59
CA ALA A 108 10.52 -27.65 10.82
C ALA A 108 10.57 -27.34 12.32
N THR A 109 11.75 -26.93 12.78
CA THR A 109 11.95 -26.33 14.08
C THR A 109 11.70 -24.82 14.03
N LYS A 110 11.68 -24.16 15.18
CA LYS A 110 11.44 -22.72 15.30
C LYS A 110 12.41 -21.87 14.48
N ASP A 111 13.67 -22.28 14.42
CA ASP A 111 14.76 -21.48 13.84
C ASP A 111 15.04 -21.82 12.37
N ASP A 112 14.53 -22.95 11.88
CA ASP A 112 14.73 -23.43 10.50
C ASP A 112 14.22 -22.43 9.45
N LEU A 113 14.95 -22.27 8.35
CA LEU A 113 14.46 -21.58 7.16
C LEU A 113 13.58 -22.54 6.34
N VAL A 114 12.30 -22.21 6.15
CA VAL A 114 11.38 -23.01 5.33
C VAL A 114 11.12 -22.32 3.99
N ILE A 115 11.40 -23.02 2.89
CA ILE A 115 11.16 -22.55 1.52
C ILE A 115 10.16 -23.49 0.84
N PHE A 116 9.04 -22.93 0.40
CA PHE A 116 8.06 -23.61 -0.44
C PHE A 116 7.98 -22.93 -1.80
N ALA A 117 8.29 -23.66 -2.87
CA ALA A 117 8.20 -23.16 -4.24
C ALA A 117 7.21 -23.97 -5.06
N ILE A 118 6.35 -23.29 -5.82
CA ILE A 118 5.40 -23.92 -6.73
C ILE A 118 5.35 -23.18 -8.07
N PHE A 119 5.59 -23.95 -9.14
CA PHE A 119 5.60 -23.51 -10.53
C PHE A 119 4.57 -24.33 -11.30
N GLY A 120 3.58 -23.68 -11.90
CA GLY A 120 2.52 -24.41 -12.61
C GLY A 120 1.28 -23.58 -12.94
N ASN A 121 0.13 -24.24 -12.92
CA ASN A 121 -1.18 -23.63 -13.10
C ASN A 121 -2.06 -23.87 -11.87
N GLY A 122 -3.06 -23.02 -11.73
CA GLY A 122 -4.10 -23.16 -10.73
C GLY A 122 -5.45 -22.81 -11.31
N ALA A 123 -6.46 -22.86 -10.46
CA ALA A 123 -7.78 -22.39 -10.80
C ALA A 123 -8.54 -21.84 -9.59
N PRO A 124 -9.54 -20.98 -9.82
CA PRO A 124 -10.54 -20.63 -8.83
C PRO A 124 -11.29 -21.86 -8.29
N LEU A 125 -11.55 -21.85 -6.99
CA LEU A 125 -12.31 -22.86 -6.25
C LEU A 125 -13.27 -22.15 -5.28
N GLY A 126 -14.47 -21.79 -5.77
CA GLY A 126 -15.41 -20.93 -5.03
C GLY A 126 -14.80 -19.54 -4.80
N GLU A 127 -14.79 -19.08 -3.55
CA GLU A 127 -14.15 -17.82 -3.12
C GLU A 127 -12.63 -17.96 -2.88
N ARG A 128 -12.08 -19.17 -3.03
CA ARG A 128 -10.66 -19.49 -2.83
C ARG A 128 -9.99 -19.89 -4.15
N SER A 129 -8.71 -20.23 -4.08
CA SER A 129 -7.94 -20.75 -5.20
C SER A 129 -7.52 -22.20 -4.94
N CYS A 130 -7.11 -22.89 -5.99
CA CYS A 130 -6.46 -24.18 -5.92
C CYS A 130 -5.27 -24.25 -6.88
N TYR A 131 -4.32 -25.12 -6.55
CA TYR A 131 -3.11 -25.37 -7.32
C TYR A 131 -3.25 -26.75 -7.96
N PHE A 132 -3.10 -26.80 -9.28
CA PHE A 132 -3.21 -28.07 -9.99
C PHE A 132 -2.00 -28.93 -9.71
N ALA A 133 -2.27 -30.18 -9.35
CA ALA A 133 -1.33 -31.28 -9.37
C ALA A 133 -1.36 -31.95 -10.75
N VAL A 134 -0.40 -32.83 -11.05
CA VAL A 134 -0.31 -33.49 -12.36
C VAL A 134 -1.54 -34.34 -12.69
N ASP A 135 -2.19 -34.89 -11.65
CA ASP A 135 -3.39 -35.72 -11.69
C ASP A 135 -4.70 -34.92 -11.52
N SER A 136 -4.61 -33.59 -11.40
CA SER A 136 -5.81 -32.76 -11.29
C SER A 136 -6.57 -32.69 -12.61
N THR A 137 -7.89 -32.55 -12.49
CA THR A 137 -8.78 -32.25 -13.59
C THR A 137 -9.45 -30.91 -13.36
N PHE A 138 -9.67 -30.12 -14.42
CA PHE A 138 -10.36 -28.84 -14.27
C PHE A 138 -11.75 -29.06 -13.66
N LYS A 139 -12.46 -30.10 -14.11
CA LYS A 139 -13.83 -30.41 -13.68
C LYS A 139 -13.91 -30.87 -12.21
N ASN A 140 -12.97 -31.67 -11.72
CA ASN A 140 -13.00 -32.20 -10.35
C ASN A 140 -11.99 -31.55 -9.41
N ARG A 141 -11.47 -30.36 -9.76
CA ARG A 141 -10.46 -29.59 -9.01
C ARG A 141 -10.73 -29.43 -7.51
N ALA A 142 -12.00 -29.38 -7.10
CA ALA A 142 -12.37 -29.37 -5.68
C ALA A 142 -11.88 -30.60 -4.89
N LYS A 143 -11.69 -31.73 -5.57
CA LYS A 143 -11.28 -33.01 -5.00
C LYS A 143 -9.83 -33.36 -5.34
N ASP A 144 -9.39 -33.11 -6.57
CA ASP A 144 -8.11 -33.59 -7.10
C ASP A 144 -7.03 -32.51 -7.24
N ALA A 145 -7.33 -31.24 -6.97
CA ALA A 145 -6.33 -30.18 -6.84
C ALA A 145 -6.00 -29.88 -5.37
N VAL A 146 -4.86 -29.23 -5.12
CA VAL A 146 -4.45 -28.78 -3.79
C VAL A 146 -5.18 -27.48 -3.50
N ALA A 147 -6.10 -27.48 -2.53
CA ALA A 147 -6.86 -26.27 -2.20
C ALA A 147 -5.96 -25.29 -1.44
N SER A 148 -6.13 -23.99 -1.67
CA SER A 148 -5.33 -23.00 -0.94
C SER A 148 -5.60 -23.00 0.57
N GLY A 149 -6.79 -23.43 0.99
CA GLY A 149 -7.10 -23.67 2.41
C GLY A 149 -6.33 -24.82 3.06
N ASP A 150 -5.94 -25.85 2.28
CA ASP A 150 -5.09 -26.92 2.80
C ASP A 150 -3.68 -26.38 3.08
N ILE A 151 -3.17 -25.52 2.19
CA ILE A 151 -1.87 -24.86 2.36
C ILE A 151 -1.92 -23.92 3.57
N GLU A 152 -2.91 -23.02 3.63
CA GLU A 152 -3.13 -22.08 4.74
C GLU A 152 -3.11 -22.81 6.09
N HIS A 153 -3.92 -23.87 6.22
CA HIS A 153 -4.02 -24.64 7.46
C HIS A 153 -2.70 -25.29 7.89
N ILE A 154 -1.87 -25.73 6.94
CA ILE A 154 -0.57 -26.35 7.23
C ILE A 154 0.45 -25.28 7.62
N ILE A 155 0.52 -24.18 6.86
CA ILE A 155 1.47 -23.09 7.09
C ILE A 155 1.15 -22.34 8.40
N ASP A 156 -0.11 -22.25 8.80
CA ASP A 156 -0.52 -21.70 10.11
C ASP A 156 0.01 -22.50 11.30
N LYS A 157 0.24 -23.81 11.11
CA LYS A 157 0.78 -24.71 12.15
C LYS A 157 2.29 -24.86 12.07
N LEU A 158 2.94 -24.21 11.12
CA LEU A 158 4.39 -24.28 10.96
C LEU A 158 5.09 -23.68 12.17
N ASN A 159 5.95 -24.47 12.82
CA ASN A 159 6.70 -24.03 13.99
C ASN A 159 7.79 -22.99 13.65
N SER A 160 8.33 -23.05 12.42
CA SER A 160 9.34 -22.12 11.94
C SER A 160 8.82 -20.68 11.88
N GLN A 161 9.67 -19.75 12.31
CA GLN A 161 9.41 -18.32 12.19
C GLN A 161 9.90 -17.73 10.86
N ARG A 162 10.63 -18.49 10.02
CA ARG A 162 11.25 -18.00 8.78
C ARG A 162 10.68 -18.76 7.60
N PHE A 163 9.66 -18.20 6.95
CA PHE A 163 8.96 -18.85 5.85
C PHE A 163 9.01 -18.03 4.56
N VAL A 164 9.31 -18.72 3.46
CA VAL A 164 9.43 -18.14 2.11
C VAL A 164 8.57 -18.94 1.15
N ALA A 165 7.65 -18.26 0.47
CA ALA A 165 6.89 -18.83 -0.64
C ALA A 165 7.36 -18.25 -1.98
N LEU A 166 7.70 -19.11 -2.93
CA LEU A 166 8.04 -18.75 -4.31
C LEU A 166 6.93 -19.26 -5.23
N VAL A 167 6.06 -18.38 -5.73
CA VAL A 167 4.83 -18.78 -6.44
C VAL A 167 4.81 -18.20 -7.85
N ASP A 168 5.00 -19.06 -8.84
CA ASP A 168 4.81 -18.77 -10.27
C ASP A 168 3.68 -19.66 -10.81
N VAL A 169 2.45 -19.26 -10.47
CA VAL A 169 1.24 -20.03 -10.79
C VAL A 169 0.28 -19.18 -11.60
N HIS A 170 -0.13 -19.70 -12.75
CA HIS A 170 -1.14 -19.07 -13.59
C HIS A 170 -2.53 -19.63 -13.28
N PHE A 171 -3.36 -18.85 -12.60
CA PHE A 171 -4.70 -19.25 -12.14
C PHE A 171 -5.78 -19.18 -13.22
N MET A 172 -5.39 -18.87 -14.47
CA MET A 172 -6.25 -18.95 -15.66
C MET A 172 -5.65 -19.89 -16.72
N GLY A 173 -4.77 -20.79 -16.28
CA GLY A 173 -4.08 -21.77 -17.11
C GLY A 173 -4.93 -22.95 -17.54
N PHE A 174 -6.20 -22.73 -17.88
CA PHE A 174 -7.14 -23.78 -18.30
C PHE A 174 -8.08 -23.28 -19.42
N ASP A 175 -8.80 -24.22 -20.04
CA ASP A 175 -9.94 -23.98 -20.92
C ASP A 175 -11.22 -24.40 -20.18
N ALA A 176 -12.06 -23.42 -19.85
CA ALA A 176 -13.29 -23.64 -19.09
C ALA A 176 -14.44 -24.17 -19.96
N GLY A 177 -14.30 -24.17 -21.29
CA GLY A 177 -15.38 -24.49 -22.22
C GLY A 177 -16.64 -23.64 -21.95
N LYS A 178 -17.73 -24.29 -21.51
CA LYS A 178 -19.01 -23.64 -21.15
C LYS A 178 -19.15 -23.33 -19.66
N GLU A 179 -18.23 -23.76 -18.80
CA GLU A 179 -18.27 -23.51 -17.37
C GLU A 179 -17.94 -22.05 -17.06
N LYS A 180 -18.74 -21.39 -16.22
CA LYS A 180 -18.40 -20.08 -15.66
C LYS A 180 -17.50 -20.28 -14.45
N ALA A 181 -16.18 -20.21 -14.64
CA ALA A 181 -15.23 -20.14 -13.53
C ALA A 181 -15.18 -18.70 -12.97
N PRO A 182 -15.20 -18.50 -11.63
CA PRO A 182 -15.01 -17.18 -11.04
C PRO A 182 -13.61 -16.63 -11.37
N GLU A 183 -13.37 -15.33 -11.23
CA GLU A 183 -12.00 -14.81 -11.40
C GLU A 183 -11.14 -15.14 -10.16
N PRO A 184 -9.84 -15.42 -10.33
CA PRO A 184 -8.94 -15.65 -9.21
C PRO A 184 -8.84 -14.42 -8.31
N ASN A 185 -9.10 -14.56 -7.01
CA ASN A 185 -8.92 -13.48 -6.04
C ASN A 185 -7.48 -13.47 -5.51
N VAL A 186 -6.66 -12.55 -6.03
CA VAL A 186 -5.25 -12.38 -5.63
C VAL A 186 -5.02 -11.65 -4.31
N GLN A 187 -6.05 -11.07 -3.69
CA GLN A 187 -5.91 -10.57 -2.31
C GLN A 187 -5.75 -11.72 -1.30
N ASN A 188 -6.16 -12.94 -1.67
CA ASN A 188 -6.07 -14.10 -0.78
C ASN A 188 -4.65 -14.61 -0.57
N PHE A 189 -3.65 -14.28 -1.41
CA PHE A 189 -2.27 -14.74 -1.16
C PHE A 189 -1.72 -14.26 0.20
N PHE A 190 -2.12 -13.06 0.63
CA PHE A 190 -1.79 -12.56 1.96
C PHE A 190 -2.39 -13.45 3.05
N ARG A 191 -3.64 -13.88 2.86
CA ARG A 191 -4.31 -14.80 3.79
C ARG A 191 -3.67 -16.19 3.78
N GLU A 192 -3.39 -16.73 2.60
CA GLU A 192 -2.92 -18.10 2.39
C GLU A 192 -1.53 -18.38 2.96
N PHE A 193 -0.61 -17.41 2.91
CA PHE A 193 0.78 -17.62 3.34
C PHE A 193 1.24 -16.70 4.48
N LEU A 194 0.58 -15.55 4.71
CA LEU A 194 1.03 -14.54 5.69
C LEU A 194 0.11 -14.40 6.91
N SER A 195 -1.15 -14.85 6.86
CA SER A 195 -2.10 -14.77 7.98
C SER A 195 -1.86 -15.85 9.04
N GLN A 196 -2.56 -15.73 10.17
CA GLN A 196 -2.75 -16.80 11.18
C GLN A 196 -4.24 -17.13 11.38
N GLY A 197 -5.02 -17.13 10.30
CA GLY A 197 -6.44 -17.53 10.29
C GLY A 197 -7.47 -16.57 10.91
N ASP A 198 -7.08 -15.53 11.66
CA ASP A 198 -7.99 -14.55 12.30
C ASP A 198 -7.67 -13.11 11.86
N GLU A 199 -8.65 -12.35 11.34
CA GLU A 199 -8.45 -10.95 10.91
C GLU A 199 -8.06 -10.00 12.06
N GLU A 200 -8.20 -10.44 13.32
CA GLU A 200 -7.82 -9.69 14.53
C GLU A 200 -6.44 -10.05 15.08
N LYS A 201 -5.77 -11.11 14.58
CA LYS A 201 -4.42 -11.50 15.03
C LYS A 201 -3.35 -10.92 14.11
N ASP A 202 -2.28 -10.42 14.72
CA ASP A 202 -1.10 -9.98 13.96
C ASP A 202 -0.54 -11.16 13.13
N PRO A 203 -0.16 -10.94 11.86
CA PRO A 203 0.42 -11.98 11.02
C PRO A 203 1.71 -12.51 11.66
N ALA A 204 2.00 -13.80 11.44
CA ALA A 204 3.23 -14.42 11.94
C ALA A 204 4.44 -13.60 11.44
N PRO A 205 5.39 -13.22 12.32
CA PRO A 205 6.55 -12.44 11.90
C PRO A 205 7.40 -13.22 10.90
N SER A 206 8.16 -12.50 10.06
CA SER A 206 9.20 -13.08 9.20
C SER A 206 8.71 -14.09 8.14
N ARG A 207 7.56 -13.79 7.51
CA ARG A 207 7.07 -14.52 6.33
C ARG A 207 7.12 -13.64 5.07
N VAL A 208 7.53 -14.21 3.94
CA VAL A 208 7.63 -13.50 2.65
C VAL A 208 7.11 -14.35 1.49
N ILE A 209 6.46 -13.71 0.52
CA ILE A 209 6.01 -14.31 -0.74
C ILE A 209 6.63 -13.55 -1.91
N PHE A 210 7.22 -14.28 -2.87
CA PHE A 210 7.64 -13.78 -4.18
C PHE A 210 6.70 -14.33 -5.26
N LEU A 211 6.07 -13.44 -6.03
CA LEU A 211 5.04 -13.73 -7.02
C LEU A 211 5.48 -13.28 -8.42
N ALA A 212 5.24 -14.10 -9.44
CA ALA A 212 5.68 -13.79 -10.81
C ALA A 212 4.83 -12.70 -11.49
N ASN A 213 3.57 -12.53 -11.05
CA ASN A 213 2.65 -11.45 -11.41
C ASN A 213 1.39 -11.51 -10.49
N SER A 214 0.29 -10.85 -10.89
CA SER A 214 -1.02 -10.91 -10.22
C SER A 214 -1.78 -12.23 -10.39
N GLY A 215 -1.13 -13.37 -10.65
CA GLY A 215 -1.73 -14.71 -10.84
C GLY A 215 -2.69 -14.90 -12.03
N THR A 216 -3.24 -13.82 -12.58
CA THR A 216 -4.27 -13.80 -13.64
C THR A 216 -3.70 -13.70 -15.04
N LYS A 217 -2.38 -13.50 -15.17
CA LYS A 217 -1.66 -13.48 -16.45
C LYS A 217 -0.60 -14.58 -16.46
N PRO A 218 -0.29 -15.18 -17.62
CA PRO A 218 0.82 -16.11 -17.71
C PRO A 218 2.13 -15.34 -17.54
N SER A 219 3.04 -15.84 -16.70
CA SER A 219 4.37 -15.24 -16.58
C SER A 219 5.16 -15.45 -17.87
N LEU A 220 5.91 -14.43 -18.27
CA LEU A 220 6.70 -14.44 -19.49
C LEU A 220 7.73 -15.58 -19.41
N ASN A 221 7.80 -16.38 -20.48
CA ASN A 221 8.82 -17.41 -20.63
C ASN A 221 10.03 -16.81 -21.34
N LEU A 222 11.18 -16.88 -20.69
CA LEU A 222 12.46 -16.57 -21.29
C LEU A 222 12.99 -17.81 -22.03
N ALA A 223 14.24 -17.76 -22.50
CA ALA A 223 14.82 -18.85 -23.29
C ALA A 223 14.89 -20.20 -22.53
N LYS A 224 15.14 -20.16 -21.21
CA LYS A 224 15.33 -21.36 -20.38
C LYS A 224 14.35 -21.48 -19.21
N HIS A 225 13.84 -20.35 -18.73
CA HIS A 225 13.13 -20.24 -17.44
C HIS A 225 11.94 -19.29 -17.53
N GLY A 226 10.99 -19.41 -16.61
CA GLY A 226 10.04 -18.34 -16.33
C GLY A 226 10.77 -17.06 -15.86
N ILE A 227 10.18 -15.90 -16.13
CA ILE A 227 10.78 -14.60 -15.79
C ILE A 227 11.11 -14.44 -14.29
N LEU A 228 10.23 -14.92 -13.40
CA LEU A 228 10.49 -14.89 -11.96
C LEU A 228 11.60 -15.86 -11.59
N ALA A 229 11.56 -17.09 -12.10
CA ALA A 229 12.58 -18.11 -11.82
C ALA A 229 13.97 -17.63 -12.25
N GLN A 230 14.10 -16.99 -13.43
CA GLN A 230 15.36 -16.39 -13.86
C GLN A 230 15.85 -15.31 -12.89
N ALA A 231 14.97 -14.41 -12.45
CA ALA A 231 15.34 -13.37 -11.50
C ALA A 231 15.72 -13.95 -10.12
N LEU A 232 15.02 -14.99 -9.65
CA LEU A 232 15.35 -15.70 -8.41
C LEU A 232 16.73 -16.36 -8.51
N LEU A 233 16.99 -17.10 -9.58
CA LEU A 233 18.28 -17.77 -9.81
C LEU A 233 19.43 -16.76 -9.86
N ASP A 234 19.26 -15.67 -10.60
CA ASP A 234 20.26 -14.61 -10.72
C ASP A 234 20.51 -13.91 -9.37
N GLY A 235 19.43 -13.57 -8.65
CA GLY A 235 19.49 -12.90 -7.35
C GLY A 235 20.17 -13.76 -6.30
N LEU A 236 19.70 -15.01 -6.12
CA LEU A 236 20.22 -15.99 -5.17
C LEU A 236 21.62 -16.52 -5.53
N ASN A 237 22.07 -16.32 -6.77
CA ASN A 237 23.45 -16.59 -7.18
C ASN A 237 24.36 -15.35 -7.06
N GLY A 238 23.94 -14.35 -6.30
CA GLY A 238 24.77 -13.22 -5.86
C GLY A 238 24.49 -11.88 -6.53
N LYS A 239 23.56 -11.76 -7.50
CA LYS A 239 23.22 -10.44 -8.06
C LYS A 239 22.39 -9.57 -7.11
N ALA A 240 21.80 -10.16 -6.07
CA ALA A 240 21.04 -9.43 -5.06
C ALA A 240 21.94 -8.81 -3.97
N ASP A 241 23.09 -9.41 -3.68
CA ASP A 241 24.09 -8.97 -2.69
C ASP A 241 24.74 -7.66 -3.14
N THR A 242 24.09 -6.55 -2.79
CA THR A 242 24.35 -5.21 -3.31
C THR A 242 24.25 -4.13 -2.25
N ASP A 243 24.01 -4.49 -1.00
CA ASP A 243 23.91 -3.53 0.09
C ASP A 243 25.29 -3.05 0.57
N GLY A 244 25.34 -1.82 1.08
CA GLY A 244 26.57 -1.18 1.54
C GLY A 244 27.57 -0.89 0.42
N TYR A 245 28.85 -0.91 0.78
CA TYR A 245 29.96 -0.51 -0.11
C TYR A 245 30.66 -1.68 -0.81
N GLU A 246 30.34 -2.92 -0.43
CA GLU A 246 30.82 -4.14 -1.05
C GLU A 246 29.85 -5.29 -0.75
N PRO A 247 29.81 -6.35 -1.58
CA PRO A 247 29.05 -7.55 -1.26
C PRO A 247 29.57 -8.21 0.03
N ASP A 248 28.67 -8.60 0.94
CA ASP A 248 29.05 -9.25 2.20
C ASP A 248 29.03 -10.78 2.13
N GLY A 249 28.55 -11.33 1.02
CA GLY A 249 28.43 -12.78 0.82
C GLY A 249 27.08 -13.34 1.20
N ASN A 250 26.20 -12.58 1.85
CA ASN A 250 24.85 -12.98 2.21
C ASN A 250 23.85 -12.47 1.19
N ILE A 251 22.73 -13.16 1.06
CA ILE A 251 21.59 -12.70 0.26
C ILE A 251 20.39 -12.72 1.18
N THR A 252 19.95 -11.53 1.56
CA THR A 252 18.83 -11.36 2.51
C THR A 252 17.49 -11.27 1.80
N VAL A 253 16.39 -11.39 2.56
CA VAL A 253 15.03 -11.16 2.02
C VAL A 253 14.93 -9.77 1.40
N SER A 254 15.43 -8.74 2.09
CA SER A 254 15.36 -7.34 1.62
C SER A 254 16.14 -7.12 0.34
N GLU A 255 17.35 -7.68 0.24
CA GLU A 255 18.19 -7.60 -0.96
C GLU A 255 17.54 -8.30 -2.15
N LEU A 256 17.05 -9.53 -1.95
CA LEU A 256 16.39 -10.29 -3.01
C LEU A 256 15.12 -9.59 -3.47
N ALA A 257 14.32 -9.04 -2.55
CA ALA A 257 13.11 -8.28 -2.86
C ALA A 257 13.42 -7.01 -3.65
N LYS A 258 14.42 -6.23 -3.23
CA LYS A 258 14.92 -5.04 -3.95
C LYS A 258 15.39 -5.40 -5.35
N TYR A 259 16.15 -6.49 -5.48
CA TYR A 259 16.64 -6.98 -6.76
C TYR A 259 15.49 -7.40 -7.69
N ILE A 260 14.57 -8.24 -7.23
CA ILE A 260 13.47 -8.77 -8.04
C ILE A 260 12.52 -7.67 -8.52
N ARG A 261 12.19 -6.70 -7.67
CA ARG A 261 11.33 -5.55 -8.04
C ARG A 261 11.91 -4.73 -9.19
N LYS A 262 13.23 -4.79 -9.41
CA LYS A 262 13.91 -4.14 -10.54
C LYS A 262 14.12 -5.10 -11.72
N ALA A 263 14.66 -6.29 -11.46
CA ALA A 263 15.09 -7.24 -12.48
C ALA A 263 13.93 -7.78 -13.31
N VAL A 264 12.77 -8.05 -12.71
CA VAL A 264 11.63 -8.60 -13.46
C VAL A 264 11.09 -7.60 -14.50
N PRO A 265 10.80 -6.33 -14.15
CA PRO A 265 10.45 -5.32 -15.16
C PRO A 265 11.49 -5.14 -16.28
N ASP A 266 12.78 -5.17 -15.93
CA ASP A 266 13.87 -5.06 -16.91
C ASP A 266 13.87 -6.24 -17.90
N LEU A 267 13.75 -7.46 -17.38
CA LEU A 267 13.64 -8.69 -18.20
C LEU A 267 12.38 -8.68 -19.07
N ALA A 268 11.25 -8.20 -18.53
CA ALA A 268 9.98 -8.12 -19.23
C ALA A 268 10.07 -7.16 -20.43
N ARG A 269 10.65 -5.96 -20.23
CA ARG A 269 10.89 -5.01 -21.32
C ARG A 269 11.80 -5.56 -22.42
N ALA A 270 12.86 -6.25 -22.02
CA ALA A 270 13.87 -6.76 -22.94
C ALA A 270 13.39 -7.96 -23.77
N ASN A 271 12.49 -8.78 -23.24
CA ASN A 271 12.10 -10.05 -23.86
C ASN A 271 10.61 -10.13 -24.27
N GLY A 272 9.76 -9.25 -23.76
CA GLY A 272 8.33 -9.23 -24.10
C GLY A 272 8.12 -8.77 -25.54
N THR A 273 7.23 -9.47 -26.26
CA THR A 273 6.88 -9.16 -27.65
C THR A 273 5.59 -8.35 -27.74
N THR A 274 4.69 -8.57 -26.78
CA THR A 274 3.42 -7.83 -26.67
C THR A 274 3.48 -6.79 -25.55
N LYS A 275 2.58 -5.80 -25.59
CA LYS A 275 2.46 -4.81 -24.51
C LYS A 275 2.23 -5.48 -23.13
N PRO A 276 1.26 -6.41 -22.95
CA PRO A 276 1.08 -7.09 -21.66
C PRO A 276 2.30 -7.86 -21.15
N GLU A 277 3.12 -8.41 -22.03
CA GLU A 277 4.38 -9.07 -21.65
C GLU A 277 5.44 -8.07 -21.17
N LYS A 278 5.58 -6.93 -21.86
CA LYS A 278 6.54 -5.88 -21.48
C LYS A 278 6.20 -5.16 -20.18
N GLU A 279 4.94 -5.23 -19.74
CA GLU A 279 4.44 -4.59 -18.52
C GLU A 279 4.43 -5.53 -17.29
N GLN A 280 5.02 -6.74 -17.38
CA GLN A 280 5.05 -7.68 -16.26
C GLN A 280 5.93 -7.18 -15.09
N LYS A 281 5.47 -7.47 -13.87
CA LYS A 281 6.13 -7.13 -12.60
C LYS A 281 6.01 -8.29 -11.63
N ALA A 282 6.99 -8.41 -10.74
CA ALA A 282 6.90 -9.32 -9.60
C ALA A 282 6.15 -8.68 -8.43
N GLY A 283 5.35 -9.49 -7.73
CA GLY A 283 4.80 -9.14 -6.42
C GLY A 283 5.74 -9.62 -5.32
N VAL A 284 5.95 -8.79 -4.30
CA VAL A 284 6.64 -9.21 -3.07
C VAL A 284 5.80 -8.77 -1.90
N LEU A 285 5.33 -9.73 -1.11
CA LEU A 285 4.46 -9.53 0.04
C LEU A 285 5.19 -10.02 1.30
N GLU A 286 5.24 -9.18 2.33
CA GLU A 286 5.99 -9.44 3.56
C GLU A 286 5.06 -9.25 4.76
N SER A 287 5.17 -10.12 5.78
CA SER A 287 4.51 -9.91 7.08
C SER A 287 5.30 -8.90 7.93
N GLN A 288 5.01 -8.76 9.24
CA GLN A 288 5.85 -7.96 10.13
C GLN A 288 7.31 -8.49 10.04
N SER A 289 8.17 -7.75 9.32
CA SER A 289 9.46 -8.23 8.85
C SER A 289 10.45 -8.40 10.00
N HIS A 290 11.22 -9.48 9.98
CA HIS A 290 12.62 -9.43 10.39
C HIS A 290 13.41 -9.92 9.17
N ASP A 291 14.45 -9.20 8.80
CA ASP A 291 15.24 -9.50 7.60
C ASP A 291 16.26 -10.63 7.85
N PHE A 292 16.07 -11.79 7.19
CA PHE A 292 16.90 -12.99 7.34
C PHE A 292 17.58 -13.41 6.03
N ILE A 293 18.57 -14.30 6.12
CA ILE A 293 19.37 -14.78 4.99
C ILE A 293 18.61 -15.89 4.22
N LEU A 294 18.58 -15.78 2.90
CA LEU A 294 17.97 -16.72 1.94
C LEU A 294 18.98 -17.51 1.11
N GLY A 295 20.23 -17.08 1.10
CA GLY A 295 21.28 -17.69 0.30
C GLY A 295 22.61 -16.97 0.50
N TYR A 296 23.62 -17.44 -0.23
CA TYR A 296 24.96 -16.87 -0.19
C TYR A 296 25.43 -16.56 -1.61
N ASN A 297 26.15 -15.45 -1.74
CA ASN A 297 26.81 -15.06 -2.99
C ASN A 297 28.11 -15.86 -3.14
N PRO A 298 28.20 -16.80 -4.10
CA PRO A 298 29.36 -17.70 -4.22
C PRO A 298 30.69 -16.97 -4.41
N LYS A 299 30.67 -15.76 -4.98
CA LYS A 299 31.88 -14.98 -5.26
C LYS A 299 32.42 -14.25 -4.04
N ALA A 300 31.57 -13.87 -3.10
CA ALA A 300 31.93 -13.06 -1.94
C ALA A 300 31.96 -13.86 -0.63
N HIS A 301 31.11 -14.89 -0.52
CA HIS A 301 30.92 -15.63 0.73
C HIS A 301 32.20 -16.29 1.24
N ALA A 302 32.97 -16.97 0.37
CA ALA A 302 34.22 -17.60 0.77
C ALA A 302 35.25 -16.60 1.32
N GLN A 303 35.31 -15.40 0.73
CA GLN A 303 36.18 -14.33 1.19
C GLN A 303 35.72 -13.77 2.54
N ALA A 304 34.41 -13.56 2.72
CA ALA A 304 33.82 -13.10 3.97
C ALA A 304 34.09 -14.10 5.11
N VAL A 305 33.85 -15.40 4.88
CA VAL A 305 34.13 -16.48 5.85
C VAL A 305 35.61 -16.56 6.21
N ASN A 306 36.51 -16.47 5.23
CA ASN A 306 37.95 -16.49 5.50
C ASN A 306 38.38 -15.28 6.34
N ARG A 307 37.85 -14.09 6.04
CA ARG A 307 38.14 -12.88 6.82
C ARG A 307 37.63 -12.99 8.25
N LEU A 308 36.41 -13.52 8.44
CA LEU A 308 35.85 -13.75 9.76
C LEU A 308 36.72 -14.72 10.58
N LYS A 309 37.17 -15.83 9.99
CA LYS A 309 38.08 -16.78 10.65
C LYS A 309 39.40 -16.14 11.07
N LYS A 310 39.98 -15.29 10.22
CA LYS A 310 41.20 -14.53 10.56
C LYS A 310 40.96 -13.61 11.74
N PHE A 311 39.84 -12.89 11.75
CA PHE A 311 39.46 -12.02 12.86
C PHE A 311 39.24 -12.80 14.15
N ASP A 312 38.46 -13.89 14.13
CA ASP A 312 38.19 -14.71 15.31
C ASP A 312 39.47 -15.33 15.90
N THR A 313 40.43 -15.67 15.03
CA THR A 313 41.76 -16.15 15.47
C THR A 313 42.56 -15.02 16.11
N LEU A 314 42.63 -13.86 15.47
CA LEU A 314 43.28 -12.67 16.03
C LEU A 314 42.67 -12.27 17.39
N ALA A 315 41.34 -12.34 17.50
CA ALA A 315 40.63 -12.01 18.73
C ALA A 315 41.03 -12.92 19.90
N LYS A 316 41.23 -14.21 19.63
CA LYS A 316 41.72 -15.19 20.61
C LYS A 316 43.20 -14.98 20.93
N ASP A 317 44.05 -14.85 19.90
CA ASP A 317 45.50 -14.76 20.06
C ASP A 317 45.93 -13.50 20.81
N GLN A 318 45.23 -12.38 20.58
CA GLN A 318 45.50 -11.09 21.24
C GLN A 318 44.64 -10.85 22.48
N ASN A 319 43.82 -11.83 22.89
CA ASN A 319 42.91 -11.74 24.03
C ASN A 319 42.09 -10.43 24.05
N LEU A 320 41.41 -10.15 22.92
CA LEU A 320 40.60 -8.95 22.78
C LEU A 320 39.45 -8.93 23.79
N ASP A 321 39.06 -7.73 24.22
CA ASP A 321 37.86 -7.53 25.04
C ASP A 321 36.64 -8.19 24.37
N ALA A 322 35.83 -8.88 25.18
CA ALA A 322 34.71 -9.69 24.68
C ALA A 322 33.72 -8.87 23.84
N LYS A 323 33.45 -7.61 24.21
CA LYS A 323 32.54 -6.74 23.44
C LYS A 323 33.17 -6.29 22.13
N PHE A 324 34.48 -6.04 22.13
CA PHE A 324 35.21 -5.70 20.92
C PHE A 324 35.25 -6.86 19.93
N ALA A 325 35.48 -8.09 20.43
CA ALA A 325 35.46 -9.30 19.62
C ALA A 325 34.05 -9.57 19.07
N GLU A 326 33.01 -9.47 19.89
CA GLU A 326 31.62 -9.66 19.47
C GLU A 326 31.16 -8.63 18.43
N GLU A 327 31.49 -7.35 18.61
CA GLU A 327 31.18 -6.31 17.61
C GLU A 327 31.86 -6.59 16.28
N GLY A 328 33.15 -6.95 16.30
CA GLY A 328 33.90 -7.27 15.09
C GLY A 328 33.35 -8.49 14.37
N HIS A 329 33.02 -9.54 15.11
CA HIS A 329 32.38 -10.73 14.58
C HIS A 329 31.07 -10.37 13.88
N ASN A 330 30.15 -9.69 14.59
CA ASN A 330 28.83 -9.32 14.08
C ASN A 330 28.91 -8.42 12.83
N LEU A 331 29.81 -7.44 12.81
CA LEU A 331 29.99 -6.54 11.67
C LEU A 331 30.64 -7.22 10.46
N LEU A 332 31.50 -8.21 10.68
CA LEU A 332 32.13 -8.95 9.58
C LEU A 332 31.22 -10.04 9.00
N VAL A 333 30.30 -10.58 9.79
CA VAL A 333 29.29 -11.56 9.35
C VAL A 333 28.32 -10.95 8.33
N ARG A 334 27.85 -9.72 8.55
CA ARG A 334 26.82 -9.10 7.72
C ARG A 334 27.04 -7.60 7.53
N MET A 335 26.76 -7.09 6.34
CA MET A 335 26.80 -5.66 6.03
C MET A 335 25.76 -4.92 6.88
N PRO A 336 26.20 -4.01 7.77
CA PRO A 336 25.25 -3.21 8.52
C PRO A 336 24.58 -2.17 7.63
N LYS A 337 23.31 -1.89 7.92
CA LYS A 337 22.52 -0.86 7.21
C LYS A 337 23.11 0.55 7.41
N LEU A 338 23.60 0.84 8.61
CA LEU A 338 24.03 2.20 9.01
C LEU A 338 25.47 2.55 8.58
N GLU A 339 25.69 3.75 8.07
CA GLU A 339 26.98 4.24 7.57
C GLU A 339 28.10 4.21 8.63
N ALA A 340 27.79 4.59 9.87
CA ALA A 340 28.76 4.54 10.97
C ALA A 340 29.19 3.10 11.27
N ARG A 341 28.24 2.16 11.26
CA ARG A 341 28.51 0.72 11.44
C ARG A 341 29.28 0.15 10.24
N GLN A 342 29.00 0.61 9.01
CA GLN A 342 29.79 0.25 7.82
C GLN A 342 31.23 0.74 7.95
N SER A 343 31.44 1.92 8.52
CA SER A 343 32.78 2.47 8.79
C SER A 343 33.53 1.64 9.84
N LEU A 344 32.87 1.20 10.92
CA LEU A 344 33.44 0.25 11.87
C LEU A 344 33.81 -1.07 11.19
N ARG A 345 32.91 -1.62 10.36
CA ARG A 345 33.16 -2.84 9.59
C ARG A 345 34.44 -2.70 8.77
N LYS A 346 34.64 -1.61 8.02
CA LYS A 346 35.89 -1.34 7.28
C LYS A 346 37.13 -1.43 8.16
N GLY A 347 37.07 -0.89 9.38
CA GLY A 347 38.16 -0.98 10.35
C GLY A 347 38.44 -2.41 10.82
N TYR A 348 37.40 -3.17 11.17
CA TYR A 348 37.52 -4.60 11.51
C TYR A 348 38.08 -5.43 10.34
N GLN A 349 37.74 -5.08 9.10
CA GLN A 349 38.32 -5.73 7.93
C GLN A 349 39.81 -5.45 7.79
N LYS A 350 40.25 -4.21 7.99
CA LYS A 350 41.68 -3.86 8.01
C LYS A 350 42.40 -4.65 9.10
N LEU A 351 41.80 -4.79 10.28
CA LEU A 351 42.38 -5.54 11.40
C LEU A 351 42.51 -7.03 11.05
N ALA A 352 41.45 -7.64 10.52
CA ALA A 352 41.46 -9.04 10.06
C ALA A 352 42.45 -9.31 8.91
N ASP A 353 42.66 -8.32 8.05
CA ASP A 353 43.62 -8.37 6.93
C ASP A 353 45.07 -8.03 7.37
N GLY A 354 45.31 -7.67 8.65
CA GLY A 354 46.64 -7.28 9.16
C GLY A 354 47.14 -5.91 8.67
N LYS A 355 46.25 -5.05 8.19
CA LYS A 355 46.57 -3.70 7.65
C LYS A 355 46.60 -2.60 8.71
N ILE A 356 46.07 -2.89 9.90
CA ILE A 356 46.09 -2.02 11.08
C ILE A 356 46.21 -2.92 12.31
N ASP A 357 46.86 -2.44 13.37
CA ASP A 357 46.90 -3.11 14.65
C ASP A 357 45.72 -2.72 15.54
N VAL A 358 45.56 -3.40 16.67
CA VAL A 358 44.45 -3.17 17.61
C VAL A 358 44.51 -1.77 18.21
N ALA A 359 45.71 -1.27 18.52
CA ALA A 359 45.91 0.05 19.10
C ALA A 359 45.52 1.16 18.11
N GLY A 360 45.94 1.06 16.85
CA GLY A 360 45.60 1.99 15.78
C GLY A 360 44.11 2.01 15.49
N PHE A 361 43.46 0.84 15.40
CA PHE A 361 42.02 0.79 15.15
C PHE A 361 41.19 1.26 16.36
N SER A 362 41.67 1.08 17.59
CA SER A 362 40.95 1.52 18.80
C SER A 362 40.65 3.04 18.80
N ALA A 363 41.56 3.86 18.27
CA ALA A 363 41.36 5.30 18.14
C ALA A 363 40.33 5.66 17.05
N GLU A 364 40.38 5.00 15.89
CA GLU A 364 39.38 5.16 14.82
C GLU A 364 37.99 4.74 15.31
N ARG A 365 37.90 3.57 15.96
CA ARG A 365 36.66 3.04 16.55
C ARG A 365 36.05 4.01 17.56
N LYS A 366 36.87 4.56 18.46
CA LYS A 366 36.40 5.54 19.45
C LYS A 366 35.77 6.76 18.78
N THR A 367 36.43 7.32 17.78
CA THR A 367 35.93 8.49 17.01
C THR A 367 34.60 8.17 16.33
N ILE A 368 34.47 6.99 15.72
CA ILE A 368 33.22 6.56 15.06
C ILE A 368 32.12 6.35 16.09
N MET A 369 32.42 5.78 17.26
CA MET A 369 31.40 5.57 18.29
C MET A 369 30.91 6.86 18.91
N GLU A 370 31.81 7.81 19.15
CA GLU A 370 31.46 9.16 19.63
C GLU A 370 30.55 9.90 18.65
N SER A 371 30.71 9.70 17.33
CA SER A 371 29.83 10.34 16.33
C SER A 371 28.39 9.78 16.33
N THR A 372 28.19 8.55 16.84
CA THR A 372 26.86 7.94 16.99
C THR A 372 26.14 8.34 18.27
N VAL A 373 26.79 9.05 19.19
CA VAL A 373 26.15 9.47 20.45
C VAL A 373 25.16 10.60 20.17
N LEU A 374 23.91 10.40 20.60
CA LEU A 374 22.89 11.44 20.59
C LEU A 374 23.04 12.30 21.85
N GLU A 375 22.99 13.62 21.69
CA GLU A 375 22.97 14.54 22.81
C GLU A 375 21.67 14.38 23.60
N GLU A 376 21.76 14.42 24.93
CA GLU A 376 20.57 14.27 25.79
C GLU A 376 19.52 15.37 25.51
N ALA A 377 19.96 16.57 25.09
CA ALA A 377 19.08 17.66 24.69
C ALA A 377 18.20 17.29 23.49
N ASP A 378 18.74 16.55 22.50
CA ASP A 378 17.99 16.10 21.33
C ASP A 378 17.00 15.00 21.70
N ALA A 379 17.41 14.05 22.56
CA ALA A 379 16.51 13.01 23.10
C ALA A 379 15.34 13.63 23.89
N ARG A 380 15.61 14.68 24.68
CA ARG A 380 14.58 15.44 25.40
C ARG A 380 13.66 16.19 24.45
N LYS A 381 14.17 16.78 23.37
CA LYS A 381 13.33 17.43 22.34
C LYS A 381 12.39 16.43 21.68
N PHE A 382 12.89 15.24 21.35
CA PHE A 382 12.09 14.12 20.87
C PHE A 382 10.98 13.76 21.87
N ALA A 383 11.34 13.49 23.13
CA ALA A 383 10.39 13.10 24.18
C ALA A 383 9.32 14.16 24.44
N THR A 384 9.69 15.44 24.44
CA THR A 384 8.75 16.58 24.58
C THR A 384 7.77 16.61 23.42
N THR A 385 8.24 16.38 22.20
CA THR A 385 7.39 16.39 21.00
C THR A 385 6.37 15.24 21.08
N VAL A 386 6.81 14.01 21.35
CA VAL A 386 5.91 12.86 21.50
C VAL A 386 4.92 13.07 22.66
N THR A 387 5.36 13.64 23.78
CA THR A 387 4.49 13.97 24.93
C THR A 387 3.41 15.00 24.58
N ASN A 388 3.73 15.98 23.73
CA ASN A 388 2.76 16.95 23.23
C ASN A 388 1.68 16.28 22.36
N ALA A 389 2.07 15.30 21.54
CA ALA A 389 1.12 14.51 20.76
C ALA A 389 0.22 13.66 21.66
N VAL A 390 0.77 13.00 22.69
CA VAL A 390 -0.03 12.27 23.69
C VAL A 390 -1.06 13.19 24.34
N SER A 391 -0.64 14.41 24.73
CA SER A 391 -1.50 15.39 25.37
C SER A 391 -2.63 15.87 24.45
N LEU A 392 -2.31 16.11 23.17
CA LEU A 392 -3.30 16.45 22.14
C LEU A 392 -4.33 15.32 21.98
N VAL A 393 -3.87 14.07 21.82
CA VAL A 393 -4.72 12.90 21.66
C VAL A 393 -5.65 12.73 22.85
N ARG A 394 -5.13 12.77 24.08
CA ARG A 394 -5.98 12.59 25.29
C ARG A 394 -7.07 13.65 25.42
N ARG A 395 -6.78 14.88 24.96
CA ARG A 395 -7.72 15.99 24.99
C ARG A 395 -8.79 15.85 23.91
N SER A 396 -8.39 15.47 22.69
CA SER A 396 -9.25 15.55 21.50
C SER A 396 -9.93 14.23 21.15
N TYR A 397 -9.34 13.08 21.48
CA TYR A 397 -9.84 11.78 21.04
C TYR A 397 -11.21 11.48 21.65
N TYR A 398 -12.12 10.95 20.83
CA TYR A 398 -13.53 10.75 21.21
C TYR A 398 -13.77 9.65 22.26
N LYS A 399 -12.76 8.82 22.54
CA LYS A 399 -12.78 7.80 23.60
C LYS A 399 -11.70 8.08 24.63
N ASP A 400 -11.88 7.53 25.83
CA ASP A 400 -10.84 7.56 26.84
C ASP A 400 -9.74 6.56 26.53
N VAL A 401 -8.49 7.02 26.63
CA VAL A 401 -7.30 6.21 26.38
C VAL A 401 -6.30 6.47 27.49
N ALA A 402 -5.79 5.38 28.05
CA ALA A 402 -4.78 5.43 29.10
C ALA A 402 -3.48 6.05 28.55
N LYS A 403 -2.93 7.03 29.26
CA LYS A 403 -1.69 7.70 28.89
C LYS A 403 -0.55 6.70 28.69
N ALA A 404 -0.39 5.76 29.63
CA ALA A 404 0.64 4.72 29.62
C ALA A 404 0.67 3.94 28.28
N LEU A 405 -0.50 3.55 27.76
CA LEU A 405 -0.60 2.81 26.50
C LEU A 405 -0.14 3.63 25.29
N LEU A 406 -0.33 4.95 25.30
CA LEU A 406 0.13 5.83 24.22
C LEU A 406 1.66 5.98 24.22
N PHE A 407 2.27 6.05 25.40
CA PHE A 407 3.73 6.08 25.54
C PHE A 407 4.36 4.74 25.14
N GLU A 408 3.77 3.63 25.60
CA GLU A 408 4.17 2.28 25.20
C GLU A 408 4.16 2.13 23.68
N ALA A 409 3.04 2.49 23.06
CA ALA A 409 2.87 2.44 21.61
C ALA A 409 3.85 3.34 20.85
N ALA A 410 4.22 4.49 21.41
CA ALA A 410 5.22 5.37 20.83
C ALA A 410 6.63 4.75 20.84
N VAL A 411 7.03 4.14 21.96
CA VAL A 411 8.33 3.44 22.07
C VAL A 411 8.35 2.23 21.12
N VAL A 412 7.32 1.39 21.16
CA VAL A 412 7.23 0.23 20.26
C VAL A 412 7.22 0.67 18.79
N GLY A 413 6.51 1.75 18.47
CA GLY A 413 6.48 2.36 17.14
C GLY A 413 7.86 2.81 16.66
N LEU A 414 8.62 3.47 17.52
CA LEU A 414 9.99 3.93 17.22
C LEU A 414 10.89 2.77 16.80
N PHE A 415 10.95 1.71 17.61
CA PHE A 415 11.78 0.53 17.34
C PHE A 415 11.28 -0.27 16.12
N LYS A 416 9.96 -0.44 15.98
CA LYS A 416 9.36 -1.10 14.83
C LYS A 416 9.65 -0.36 13.52
N GLY A 417 9.66 0.98 13.54
CA GLY A 417 9.89 1.81 12.36
C GLY A 417 11.29 1.66 11.74
N ILE A 418 12.26 1.21 12.54
CA ILE A 418 13.65 0.94 12.11
C ILE A 418 13.97 -0.57 12.08
N ASP A 419 12.95 -1.43 12.16
CA ASP A 419 13.11 -2.89 12.13
C ASP A 419 14.02 -3.43 13.27
N GLU A 420 13.95 -2.79 14.45
CA GLU A 420 14.68 -3.22 15.64
C GLU A 420 13.75 -3.74 16.74
N LYS A 421 14.25 -4.69 17.54
CA LYS A 421 13.54 -5.15 18.73
C LYS A 421 13.77 -4.17 19.87
N VAL A 422 12.73 -3.95 20.68
CA VAL A 422 12.87 -3.20 21.92
C VAL A 422 13.85 -3.94 22.85
N PRO A 423 14.95 -3.30 23.31
CA PRO A 423 15.90 -3.91 24.24
C PRO A 423 15.23 -4.39 25.53
N THR A 424 15.71 -5.51 26.10
CA THR A 424 15.12 -6.16 27.28
C THR A 424 14.87 -5.18 28.43
N HIS A 425 15.83 -4.32 28.76
CA HIS A 425 15.67 -3.35 29.85
C HIS A 425 14.58 -2.30 29.61
N LEU A 426 14.29 -1.92 28.35
CA LEU A 426 13.15 -1.08 28.00
C LEU A 426 11.86 -1.90 27.98
N LYS A 427 11.94 -3.16 27.55
CA LYS A 427 10.80 -4.09 27.57
C LYS A 427 10.30 -4.34 29.00
N ASP A 428 11.19 -4.62 29.95
CA ASP A 428 10.85 -4.84 31.36
C ASP A 428 10.16 -3.60 31.98
N ARG A 429 10.55 -2.41 31.51
CA ARG A 429 9.90 -1.14 31.86
C ARG A 429 8.52 -1.03 31.22
N LEU A 430 8.38 -1.35 29.93
CA LEU A 430 7.10 -1.35 29.22
C LEU A 430 6.09 -2.33 29.84
N ASP A 431 6.55 -3.48 30.34
CA ASP A 431 5.70 -4.46 31.03
C ASP A 431 5.03 -3.88 32.29
N ASN A 432 5.63 -2.82 32.88
CA ASN A 432 5.12 -2.10 34.05
C ASN A 432 4.70 -0.64 33.72
N VAL A 433 4.40 -0.34 32.45
CA VAL A 433 4.13 1.04 31.99
C VAL A 433 2.90 1.67 32.65
N LYS A 434 1.93 0.84 33.06
CA LYS A 434 0.67 1.31 33.68
C LYS A 434 0.87 1.90 35.08
N GLN A 435 1.93 1.52 35.78
CA GLN A 435 2.27 1.98 37.13
C GLN A 435 3.20 3.21 37.12
N MET A 436 3.69 3.64 35.96
CA MET A 436 4.66 4.72 35.83
C MET A 436 4.07 6.11 36.05
N THR A 437 4.84 7.00 36.68
CA THR A 437 4.50 8.42 36.79
C THR A 437 4.71 9.14 35.44
N GLU A 438 4.21 10.38 35.32
CA GLU A 438 4.45 11.17 34.11
C GLU A 438 5.94 11.43 33.85
N THR A 439 6.73 11.59 34.91
CA THR A 439 8.18 11.75 34.84
C THR A 439 8.85 10.48 34.34
N ASP A 440 8.39 9.30 34.80
CA ASP A 440 8.93 8.01 34.36
C ASP A 440 8.62 7.73 32.89
N LEU A 441 7.40 8.06 32.45
CA LEU A 441 6.98 7.94 31.05
C LEU A 441 7.76 8.87 30.13
N TYR A 442 8.01 10.11 30.56
CA TYR A 442 8.88 11.03 29.82
C TYR A 442 10.31 10.51 29.75
N ARG A 443 10.86 10.04 30.87
CA ARG A 443 12.20 9.42 30.94
C ARG A 443 12.29 8.20 30.02
N LEU A 444 11.26 7.37 29.95
CA LEU A 444 11.22 6.22 29.05
C LEU A 444 11.41 6.61 27.58
N LEU A 445 10.80 7.70 27.12
CA LEU A 445 11.01 8.21 25.76
C LEU A 445 12.43 8.75 25.55
N VAL A 446 12.98 9.48 26.53
CA VAL A 446 14.35 9.97 26.48
C VAL A 446 15.32 8.80 26.38
N ASP A 447 15.18 7.81 27.25
CA ASP A 447 16.06 6.64 27.30
C ASP A 447 15.95 5.81 26.02
N ALA A 448 14.72 5.59 25.52
CA ALA A 448 14.48 4.90 24.25
C ALA A 448 15.18 5.60 23.07
N ARG A 449 15.10 6.93 22.99
CA ARG A 449 15.72 7.68 21.90
C ARG A 449 17.24 7.77 22.04
N THR A 450 17.75 7.97 23.25
CA THR A 450 19.20 7.96 23.56
C THR A 450 19.83 6.63 23.20
N GLN A 451 19.16 5.52 23.53
CA GLN A 451 19.61 4.15 23.22
C GLN A 451 19.85 3.91 21.72
N LEU A 452 19.09 4.58 20.86
CA LEU A 452 19.21 4.45 19.40
C LEU A 452 20.32 5.32 18.78
N GLY A 453 20.85 6.30 19.52
CA GLY A 453 21.93 7.18 19.06
C GLY A 453 21.58 8.04 17.83
N LYS A 454 22.58 8.68 17.24
CA LYS A 454 22.50 9.35 15.94
C LYS A 454 22.57 8.30 14.84
N ARG A 455 21.56 8.30 13.96
CA ARG A 455 21.42 7.36 12.84
C ARG A 455 20.54 7.97 11.75
N GLU A 456 20.95 7.77 10.51
CA GLU A 456 20.42 8.43 9.31
C GLU A 456 18.99 8.00 8.95
N ASP A 457 18.58 6.81 9.39
CA ASP A 457 17.21 6.28 9.24
C ASP A 457 16.25 6.77 10.35
N LEU A 458 16.76 7.56 11.32
CA LEU A 458 15.96 8.38 12.26
C LEU A 458 16.08 9.89 11.99
N ASP A 459 16.93 10.30 11.06
CA ASP A 459 17.11 11.71 10.70
C ASP A 459 15.85 12.32 10.10
N LYS A 460 15.85 13.65 9.94
CA LYS A 460 14.76 14.43 9.34
C LYS A 460 13.40 14.26 10.05
N GLY A 461 13.41 13.81 11.31
CA GLY A 461 12.21 13.63 12.13
C GLY A 461 11.53 12.26 11.95
N LEU A 462 12.23 11.27 11.40
CA LEU A 462 11.71 9.90 11.27
C LEU A 462 11.49 9.25 12.65
N ASP A 463 12.30 9.59 13.66
CA ASP A 463 12.05 9.19 15.05
C ASP A 463 10.65 9.59 15.55
N ILE A 464 10.27 10.86 15.35
CA ILE A 464 8.92 11.37 15.65
C ILE A 464 7.89 10.65 14.80
N THR A 465 8.14 10.50 13.49
CA THR A 465 7.21 9.86 12.56
C THR A 465 6.86 8.44 12.99
N TYR A 466 7.87 7.60 13.27
CA TYR A 466 7.67 6.22 13.71
C TYR A 466 6.99 6.13 15.07
N SER A 467 7.36 6.99 16.02
CA SER A 467 6.74 7.04 17.34
C SER A 467 5.27 7.44 17.25
N LEU A 468 4.94 8.46 16.46
CA LEU A 468 3.57 8.92 16.29
C LEU A 468 2.73 7.92 15.48
N HIS A 469 3.30 7.22 14.50
CA HIS A 469 2.62 6.12 13.81
C HIS A 469 2.25 4.99 14.78
N GLY A 470 3.17 4.58 15.65
CA GLY A 470 2.89 3.58 16.69
C GLY A 470 1.80 4.03 17.65
N LEU A 471 1.92 5.26 18.17
CA LEU A 471 0.96 5.87 19.09
C LEU A 471 -0.45 5.98 18.49
N LEU A 472 -0.56 6.61 17.32
CA LEU A 472 -1.85 6.94 16.72
C LEU A 472 -2.52 5.69 16.11
N GLY A 473 -1.74 4.72 15.64
CA GLY A 473 -2.25 3.45 15.12
C GLY A 473 -2.95 2.58 16.16
N LYS A 474 -2.71 2.82 17.46
CA LYS A 474 -3.43 2.13 18.56
C LYS A 474 -4.83 2.70 18.84
N LEU A 475 -5.21 3.81 18.21
CA LEU A 475 -6.47 4.49 18.46
C LEU A 475 -7.58 3.96 17.55
N ASP A 476 -7.48 4.28 16.25
CA ASP A 476 -8.36 3.79 15.20
C ASP A 476 -7.70 3.97 13.82
N LYS A 477 -8.30 3.37 12.79
CA LYS A 477 -7.82 3.44 11.40
C LYS A 477 -7.93 4.82 10.74
N HIS A 478 -8.50 5.82 11.42
CA HIS A 478 -8.75 7.16 10.87
C HIS A 478 -7.89 8.25 11.52
N THR A 479 -7.27 7.96 12.65
CA THR A 479 -6.34 8.84 13.36
C THR A 479 -4.92 8.62 12.85
N GLY A 480 -4.17 9.69 12.59
CA GLY A 480 -2.86 9.56 11.97
C GLY A 480 -2.02 10.82 11.96
N TYR A 481 -0.72 10.64 11.74
CA TYR A 481 0.27 11.69 11.61
C TYR A 481 0.55 11.96 10.14
N ILE A 482 0.65 13.24 9.78
CA ILE A 482 0.95 13.70 8.43
C ILE A 482 2.26 14.48 8.55
N PRO A 483 3.40 13.86 8.18
CA PRO A 483 4.69 14.48 8.34
C PRO A 483 4.90 15.62 7.32
N PRO A 484 5.85 16.54 7.58
CA PRO A 484 6.00 17.80 6.83
C PRO A 484 6.10 17.64 5.31
N GLU A 485 6.76 16.57 4.86
CA GLU A 485 6.97 16.24 3.46
C GLU A 485 5.69 15.95 2.68
N VAL A 486 4.61 15.52 3.36
CA VAL A 486 3.31 15.20 2.72
C VAL A 486 2.20 16.18 3.09
N VAL A 487 2.42 17.13 4.02
CA VAL A 487 1.43 18.15 4.39
C VAL A 487 0.93 18.93 3.17
N GLY A 488 1.81 19.26 2.22
CA GLY A 488 1.42 19.96 1.00
C GLY A 488 0.40 19.18 0.18
N ARG A 489 0.63 17.87 -0.01
CA ARG A 489 -0.31 16.99 -0.73
C ARG A 489 -1.63 16.85 0.04
N PHE A 490 -1.56 16.67 1.36
CA PHE A 490 -2.77 16.56 2.18
C PHE A 490 -3.66 17.82 2.10
N ARG A 491 -3.02 19.01 2.08
CA ARG A 491 -3.74 20.29 1.88
C ARG A 491 -4.31 20.41 0.49
N ASP A 492 -3.53 20.08 -0.55
CA ASP A 492 -3.99 20.07 -1.94
C ASP A 492 -5.24 19.17 -2.09
N ASP A 493 -5.18 17.94 -1.56
CA ASP A 493 -6.29 16.97 -1.61
C ASP A 493 -7.54 17.49 -0.86
N THR A 494 -7.36 18.18 0.28
CA THR A 494 -8.48 18.74 1.07
C THR A 494 -9.14 19.94 0.37
N ALA A 495 -8.33 20.83 -0.20
CA ALA A 495 -8.80 21.99 -0.95
C ALA A 495 -9.51 21.57 -2.26
N GLY A 496 -9.16 20.40 -2.81
CA GLY A 496 -9.56 20.01 -4.16
C GLY A 496 -8.84 20.82 -5.23
N SER A 497 -7.70 21.43 -4.90
CA SER A 497 -6.86 22.17 -5.83
C SER A 497 -5.39 21.85 -5.58
N PHE A 498 -4.57 21.93 -6.63
CA PHE A 498 -3.12 21.81 -6.48
C PHE A 498 -2.37 22.72 -7.44
N ARG A 499 -1.10 23.01 -7.12
CA ARG A 499 -0.24 23.82 -8.00
C ARG A 499 0.52 22.96 -9.00
N GLY A 500 0.39 23.25 -10.29
CA GLY A 500 1.10 22.55 -11.35
C GLY A 500 0.60 22.89 -12.74
N ILE A 501 0.72 21.93 -13.65
CA ILE A 501 0.27 22.05 -15.05
C ILE A 501 -1.08 21.35 -15.30
N GLY A 502 -1.60 20.62 -14.31
CA GLY A 502 -2.87 19.90 -14.36
C GLY A 502 -2.88 18.67 -15.27
N VAL A 503 -1.99 17.72 -15.00
CA VAL A 503 -1.91 16.44 -15.73
C VAL A 503 -1.81 15.28 -14.74
N GLN A 504 -2.51 14.18 -15.03
CA GLN A 504 -2.30 12.90 -14.37
C GLN A 504 -1.32 12.06 -15.19
N ILE A 505 -0.27 11.55 -14.54
CA ILE A 505 0.78 10.75 -15.18
C ILE A 505 0.94 9.41 -14.49
N ARG A 506 1.41 8.43 -15.25
CA ARG A 506 1.85 7.11 -14.77
C ARG A 506 3.17 6.75 -15.41
N LYS A 507 3.83 5.73 -14.89
CA LYS A 507 4.95 5.10 -15.57
C LYS A 507 4.41 4.27 -16.75
N ASN A 508 5.02 4.42 -17.93
CA ASN A 508 4.84 3.48 -19.03
C ASN A 508 5.84 2.34 -18.85
N GLU A 509 5.38 1.18 -18.45
CA GLU A 509 6.27 0.06 -18.13
C GLU A 509 7.03 -0.47 -19.34
N ALA A 510 6.44 -0.40 -20.54
CA ALA A 510 7.05 -0.89 -21.77
C ALA A 510 8.20 -0.01 -22.27
N ARG A 511 8.09 1.32 -22.09
CA ARG A 511 9.10 2.30 -22.52
C ARG A 511 10.03 2.76 -21.40
N ASP A 512 9.66 2.47 -20.15
CA ASP A 512 10.30 3.00 -18.95
C ASP A 512 10.32 4.55 -18.90
N GLU A 513 9.30 5.19 -19.48
CA GLU A 513 9.12 6.65 -19.54
C GLU A 513 7.81 7.06 -18.86
N LEU A 514 7.49 8.36 -18.81
CA LEU A 514 6.23 8.84 -18.25
C LEU A 514 5.13 8.89 -19.32
N GLN A 515 3.92 8.46 -18.97
CA GLN A 515 2.75 8.54 -19.83
C GLN A 515 1.65 9.37 -19.17
N VAL A 516 1.02 10.23 -19.97
CA VAL A 516 -0.18 10.96 -19.59
C VAL A 516 -1.35 10.00 -19.50
N VAL A 517 -1.99 9.93 -18.34
CA VAL A 517 -3.28 9.26 -18.17
C VAL A 517 -4.37 10.14 -18.75
N THR A 518 -4.46 11.38 -18.27
CA THR A 518 -5.36 12.42 -18.81
C THR A 518 -4.88 13.80 -18.36
N PRO A 519 -5.03 14.86 -19.19
CA PRO A 519 -5.00 16.22 -18.66
C PRO A 519 -6.25 16.48 -17.80
N ILE A 520 -6.18 17.45 -16.90
CA ILE A 520 -7.33 17.97 -16.13
C ILE A 520 -8.02 19.05 -16.95
N PHE A 521 -9.35 19.03 -17.05
CA PHE A 521 -10.10 20.02 -17.82
C PHE A 521 -9.78 21.46 -17.40
N GLY A 522 -9.60 22.38 -18.35
CA GLY A 522 -9.30 23.79 -18.09
C GLY A 522 -7.88 24.10 -17.56
N SER A 523 -7.06 23.07 -17.34
CA SER A 523 -5.65 23.20 -16.95
C SER A 523 -4.76 23.72 -18.09
N PRO A 524 -3.53 24.20 -17.79
CA PRO A 524 -2.53 24.50 -18.82
C PRO A 524 -2.30 23.32 -19.76
N ALA A 525 -2.16 22.10 -19.25
CA ALA A 525 -1.95 20.91 -20.08
C ALA A 525 -3.13 20.66 -21.04
N HIS A 526 -4.36 20.79 -20.55
CA HIS A 526 -5.56 20.66 -21.38
C HIS A 526 -5.63 21.73 -22.46
N LYS A 527 -5.40 23.00 -22.09
CA LYS A 527 -5.47 24.14 -23.02
C LYS A 527 -4.41 24.10 -24.12
N GLU A 528 -3.21 23.64 -23.79
CA GLU A 528 -2.13 23.46 -24.77
C GLU A 528 -2.32 22.20 -25.64
N GLY A 529 -3.36 21.38 -25.38
CA GLY A 529 -3.72 20.25 -26.23
C GLY A 529 -2.99 18.95 -25.90
N MET A 530 -2.46 18.78 -24.68
CA MET A 530 -2.00 17.48 -24.18
C MET A 530 -3.19 16.51 -24.10
N LYS A 531 -2.94 15.22 -24.35
CA LYS A 531 -3.99 14.18 -24.43
C LYS A 531 -3.57 12.92 -23.71
N ALA A 532 -4.55 12.08 -23.38
CA ALA A 532 -4.29 10.73 -22.88
C ALA A 532 -3.34 9.95 -23.81
N ASN A 533 -2.51 9.10 -23.19
CA ASN A 533 -1.48 8.26 -23.81
C ASN A 533 -0.23 8.95 -24.36
N ASP A 534 -0.16 10.28 -24.37
CA ASP A 534 1.06 11.04 -24.63
C ASP A 534 2.24 10.52 -23.76
N ILE A 535 3.39 10.25 -24.38
CA ILE A 535 4.62 9.84 -23.68
C ILE A 535 5.49 11.07 -23.48
N ILE A 536 5.65 11.51 -22.22
CA ILE A 536 6.55 12.60 -21.87
C ILE A 536 7.97 12.03 -21.86
N THR A 537 8.81 12.40 -22.81
CA THR A 537 10.18 11.90 -22.97
C THR A 537 11.21 12.79 -22.26
N THR A 538 10.93 14.09 -22.17
CA THR A 538 11.85 15.08 -21.58
C THR A 538 11.11 16.18 -20.82
N VAL A 539 11.64 16.56 -19.66
CA VAL A 539 11.23 17.75 -18.89
C VAL A 539 12.32 18.80 -18.97
N ILE A 540 11.97 20.03 -19.34
CA ILE A 540 12.91 21.15 -19.47
C ILE A 540 12.45 22.31 -18.59
N SER A 541 13.31 22.80 -17.69
CA SER A 541 12.99 23.91 -16.79
C SER A 541 14.12 24.95 -16.76
N ALA A 542 13.78 26.21 -17.03
CA ALA A 542 14.72 27.34 -16.90
C ALA A 542 14.84 27.87 -15.46
N VAL A 543 14.00 27.37 -14.55
CA VAL A 543 13.99 27.78 -13.15
C VAL A 543 13.94 26.57 -12.23
N ASP A 544 14.43 26.74 -11.01
CA ASP A 544 14.25 25.77 -9.94
C ASP A 544 12.76 25.72 -9.52
N PRO A 545 12.12 24.54 -9.55
CA PRO A 545 10.69 24.42 -9.29
C PRO A 545 10.32 24.81 -7.85
N LYS A 546 11.23 24.64 -6.87
CA LYS A 546 10.98 24.93 -5.45
C LYS A 546 11.14 26.42 -5.16
N THR A 547 12.21 27.04 -5.64
CA THR A 547 12.55 28.44 -5.32
C THR A 547 12.04 29.44 -6.35
N GLY A 548 11.85 29.00 -7.60
CA GLY A 548 11.55 29.86 -8.75
C GLY A 548 12.76 30.66 -9.25
N LYS A 549 13.98 30.42 -8.71
CA LYS A 549 15.20 31.06 -9.19
C LYS A 549 15.59 30.50 -10.55
N ALA A 550 16.07 31.36 -11.45
CA ALA A 550 16.60 30.93 -12.73
C ALA A 550 17.83 30.05 -12.54
N TYR A 551 17.96 29.04 -13.40
CA TYR A 551 19.23 28.35 -13.61
C TYR A 551 20.06 29.16 -14.61
N ASP A 552 21.39 29.00 -14.56
CA ASP A 552 22.28 29.62 -15.55
C ASP A 552 21.99 29.09 -16.97
N GLU A 553 21.67 27.80 -17.07
CA GLU A 553 21.17 27.15 -18.28
C GLU A 553 19.91 26.31 -17.98
N PRO A 554 18.97 26.18 -18.93
CA PRO A 554 17.79 25.34 -18.74
C PRO A 554 18.16 23.89 -18.42
N LYS A 555 17.64 23.37 -17.31
CA LYS A 555 17.82 21.98 -16.94
C LYS A 555 16.97 21.10 -17.84
N VAL A 556 17.62 20.30 -18.69
CA VAL A 556 17.00 19.29 -19.56
C VAL A 556 17.12 17.93 -18.88
N THR A 557 16.01 17.23 -18.66
CA THR A 557 15.99 15.95 -17.94
C THR A 557 15.14 14.92 -18.69
N PRO A 558 15.74 13.87 -19.26
CA PRO A 558 15.02 12.74 -19.82
C PRO A 558 14.20 12.01 -18.76
N THR A 559 13.04 11.47 -19.14
CA THR A 559 12.12 10.77 -18.23
C THR A 559 12.32 9.27 -18.18
N LYS A 560 13.19 8.72 -19.03
CA LYS A 560 13.53 7.31 -19.02
C LYS A 560 14.17 6.92 -17.68
N GLY A 561 13.69 5.85 -17.06
CA GLY A 561 14.11 5.41 -15.72
C GLY A 561 13.60 6.28 -14.56
N MET A 562 12.97 7.44 -14.84
CA MET A 562 12.47 8.35 -13.80
C MET A 562 11.25 7.76 -13.09
N THR A 563 11.20 7.89 -11.78
CA THR A 563 10.00 7.59 -10.98
C THR A 563 8.93 8.66 -11.16
N VAL A 564 7.67 8.34 -10.84
CA VAL A 564 6.59 9.33 -10.90
C VAL A 564 6.84 10.47 -9.89
N GLU A 565 7.38 10.15 -8.73
CA GLU A 565 7.68 11.10 -7.66
C GLU A 565 8.76 12.10 -8.06
N GLU A 566 9.81 11.65 -8.76
CA GLU A 566 10.84 12.52 -9.33
C GLU A 566 10.26 13.42 -10.41
N ALA A 567 9.42 12.89 -11.29
CA ALA A 567 8.75 13.66 -12.32
C ALA A 567 7.87 14.76 -11.73
N VAL A 568 7.07 14.44 -10.71
CA VAL A 568 6.21 15.40 -10.01
C VAL A 568 7.04 16.53 -9.40
N LYS A 569 8.23 16.25 -8.85
CA LYS A 569 9.13 17.30 -8.30
C LYS A 569 9.66 18.25 -9.37
N LEU A 570 9.82 17.81 -10.61
CA LEU A 570 10.28 18.64 -11.74
C LEU A 570 9.12 19.40 -12.39
N ILE A 571 7.96 18.77 -12.51
CA ILE A 571 6.78 19.30 -13.21
C ILE A 571 6.00 20.28 -12.32
N LYS A 572 5.78 19.97 -11.04
CA LYS A 572 5.21 20.94 -10.08
C LYS A 572 6.24 22.04 -9.79
N GLY A 573 5.78 23.17 -9.29
CA GLY A 573 6.65 24.29 -8.94
C GLY A 573 5.88 25.58 -8.68
N LYS A 574 6.62 26.66 -8.42
CA LYS A 574 6.04 27.98 -8.09
C LYS A 574 5.09 28.47 -9.20
N SER A 575 3.92 28.98 -8.81
CA SER A 575 2.93 29.55 -9.72
C SER A 575 3.52 30.68 -10.57
N GLY A 576 3.11 30.78 -11.84
CA GLY A 576 3.62 31.74 -12.83
C GLY A 576 4.90 31.32 -13.54
N THR A 577 5.64 30.32 -13.03
CA THR A 577 6.83 29.80 -13.72
C THR A 577 6.44 28.87 -14.87
N LYS A 578 7.34 28.72 -15.85
CA LYS A 578 7.13 27.84 -17.02
C LYS A 578 7.91 26.53 -16.89
N VAL A 579 7.36 25.48 -17.48
CA VAL A 579 8.04 24.20 -17.74
C VAL A 579 7.73 23.78 -19.18
N LYS A 580 8.73 23.23 -19.87
CA LYS A 580 8.53 22.66 -21.20
C LYS A 580 8.57 21.14 -21.12
N LEU A 581 7.67 20.49 -21.83
CA LEU A 581 7.61 19.03 -21.95
C LEU A 581 7.77 18.64 -23.41
N LEU A 582 8.73 17.76 -23.69
CA LEU A 582 8.81 17.08 -24.98
C LEU A 582 8.00 15.80 -24.90
N VAL A 583 7.07 15.64 -25.84
CA VAL A 583 6.08 14.57 -25.81
C VAL A 583 6.05 13.84 -27.15
N GLU A 584 6.05 12.52 -27.10
CA GLU A 584 5.72 11.68 -28.24
C GLU A 584 4.25 11.28 -28.19
N ARG A 585 3.55 11.48 -29.30
CA ARG A 585 2.14 11.11 -29.46
C ARG A 585 2.03 10.09 -30.57
N GLU A 586 1.29 9.01 -30.32
CA GLU A 586 0.98 8.01 -31.33
C GLU A 586 0.30 8.66 -32.54
N GLY A 587 0.76 8.29 -33.75
CA GLY A 587 0.30 8.90 -34.99
C GLY A 587 0.93 10.25 -35.35
N SER A 588 1.89 10.76 -34.56
CA SER A 588 2.67 11.95 -34.90
C SER A 588 4.12 11.60 -35.27
N ASP A 589 4.61 12.13 -36.39
CA ASP A 589 5.96 11.84 -36.91
C ASP A 589 7.09 12.57 -36.15
N LYS A 590 6.75 13.59 -35.34
CA LYS A 590 7.73 14.41 -34.61
C LYS A 590 7.28 14.61 -33.17
N PRO A 591 8.22 14.66 -32.20
CA PRO A 591 7.91 15.05 -30.84
C PRO A 591 7.28 16.45 -30.79
N ILE A 592 6.26 16.60 -29.93
CA ILE A 592 5.51 17.83 -29.69
C ILE A 592 6.11 18.50 -28.45
N GLU A 593 6.46 19.78 -28.53
CA GLU A 593 6.88 20.59 -27.37
C GLU A 593 5.69 21.35 -26.78
N PHE A 594 5.38 21.12 -25.51
CA PHE A 594 4.40 21.89 -24.76
C PHE A 594 5.10 22.87 -23.82
N THR A 595 4.83 24.17 -23.95
CA THR A 595 5.26 25.19 -22.98
C THR A 595 4.14 25.51 -22.01
N LEU A 596 4.28 25.07 -20.76
CA LEU A 596 3.20 25.09 -19.78
C LEU A 596 3.51 26.05 -18.64
N THR A 597 2.58 26.96 -18.35
CA THR A 597 2.68 27.86 -17.19
C THR A 597 2.06 27.19 -15.97
N ARG A 598 2.84 27.03 -14.90
CA ARG A 598 2.37 26.46 -13.63
C ARG A 598 1.37 27.41 -12.98
N LYS A 599 0.21 26.91 -12.58
CA LYS A 599 -0.82 27.68 -11.86
C LYS A 599 -1.53 26.79 -10.84
N GLU A 600 -2.46 27.36 -10.10
CA GLU A 600 -3.40 26.57 -9.30
C GLU A 600 -4.44 25.90 -10.21
N ILE A 601 -4.65 24.61 -9.98
CA ILE A 601 -5.50 23.72 -10.78
C ILE A 601 -6.58 23.18 -9.85
N GLU A 602 -7.82 23.47 -10.17
CA GLU A 602 -8.98 22.87 -9.53
C GLU A 602 -9.20 21.47 -10.08
N VAL A 603 -9.48 20.51 -9.19
CA VAL A 603 -9.83 19.14 -9.54
C VAL A 603 -11.35 19.05 -9.57
N GLU A 604 -11.91 18.69 -10.74
CA GLU A 604 -13.35 18.53 -10.91
C GLU A 604 -13.90 17.52 -9.89
N SER A 605 -14.85 17.96 -9.07
CA SER A 605 -15.52 17.11 -8.08
C SER A 605 -16.96 16.78 -8.46
N VAL A 606 -17.55 17.56 -9.36
CA VAL A 606 -18.91 17.42 -9.90
C VAL A 606 -18.83 17.00 -11.37
N LEU A 607 -19.18 15.74 -11.64
CA LEU A 607 -19.07 15.14 -12.98
C LEU A 607 -20.44 14.85 -13.57
N GLY A 608 -20.54 14.92 -14.90
CA GLY A 608 -21.73 14.53 -15.65
C GLY A 608 -21.73 13.07 -16.09
N TYR A 609 -22.70 12.72 -16.94
CA TYR A 609 -22.87 11.38 -17.48
C TYR A 609 -21.81 11.04 -18.54
N LYS A 610 -21.48 11.99 -19.42
CA LYS A 610 -20.44 11.85 -20.45
C LYS A 610 -19.83 13.19 -20.82
N ARG A 611 -18.58 13.19 -21.27
CA ARG A 611 -17.98 14.39 -21.88
C ARG A 611 -18.52 14.62 -23.30
N SER A 612 -18.68 15.89 -23.65
CA SER A 612 -19.01 16.36 -24.99
C SER A 612 -17.77 16.40 -25.89
N ALA A 613 -17.95 16.69 -27.19
CA ALA A 613 -16.84 16.89 -28.13
C ALA A 613 -15.90 18.06 -27.74
N LYS A 614 -16.33 18.95 -26.83
CA LYS A 614 -15.51 20.05 -26.28
C LYS A 614 -14.98 19.73 -24.87
N ASP A 615 -14.94 18.45 -24.50
CA ASP A 615 -14.54 17.92 -23.20
C ASP A 615 -15.41 18.35 -21.99
N ALA A 616 -16.43 19.21 -22.17
CA ALA A 616 -17.34 19.61 -21.09
C ALA A 616 -18.33 18.49 -20.73
N TRP A 617 -18.72 18.39 -19.45
CA TRP A 617 -19.70 17.41 -18.98
C TRP A 617 -21.11 17.66 -19.53
N ASN A 618 -21.76 16.59 -20.00
CA ASN A 618 -23.19 16.53 -20.22
C ASN A 618 -23.86 15.88 -19.00
N TYR A 619 -24.77 16.61 -18.38
CA TYR A 619 -25.51 16.18 -17.19
C TYR A 619 -26.89 15.57 -17.52
N VAL A 620 -27.32 15.58 -18.78
CA VAL A 620 -28.60 14.99 -19.20
C VAL A 620 -28.38 13.55 -19.63
N ILE A 621 -28.96 12.60 -18.90
CA ILE A 621 -28.88 11.17 -19.21
C ILE A 621 -30.09 10.70 -20.03
N ASP A 622 -31.26 11.32 -19.84
CA ASP A 622 -32.46 11.09 -20.63
C ASP A 622 -33.08 12.45 -21.00
N ALA A 623 -32.95 12.82 -22.28
CA ALA A 623 -33.46 14.09 -22.79
C ALA A 623 -34.99 14.13 -22.86
N ASP A 624 -35.63 13.01 -23.22
CA ASP A 624 -37.09 12.93 -23.41
C ASP A 624 -37.81 13.07 -22.08
N SER A 625 -37.29 12.41 -21.05
CA SER A 625 -37.82 12.49 -19.68
C SER A 625 -37.21 13.62 -18.86
N LYS A 626 -36.27 14.40 -19.42
CA LYS A 626 -35.49 15.44 -18.71
C LYS A 626 -34.90 14.95 -17.38
N ILE A 627 -34.30 13.76 -17.40
CA ILE A 627 -33.59 13.19 -16.25
C ILE A 627 -32.13 13.62 -16.34
N CYS A 628 -31.65 14.23 -15.25
CA CYS A 628 -30.26 14.64 -15.13
C CYS A 628 -29.51 13.75 -14.13
N TYR A 629 -28.21 13.64 -14.34
CA TYR A 629 -27.28 12.84 -13.57
C TYR A 629 -26.08 13.71 -13.18
N VAL A 630 -25.73 13.65 -11.90
CA VAL A 630 -24.50 14.24 -11.37
C VAL A 630 -23.81 13.21 -10.49
N ARG A 631 -22.51 13.02 -10.71
CA ARG A 631 -21.65 12.20 -9.86
C ARG A 631 -20.72 13.09 -9.06
N LEU A 632 -20.64 12.83 -7.76
CA LEU A 632 -19.64 13.45 -6.90
C LEU A 632 -18.51 12.46 -6.66
N THR A 633 -17.27 12.83 -6.96
CA THR A 633 -16.11 11.96 -6.71
C THR A 633 -15.54 12.11 -5.30
N GLN A 634 -15.74 13.28 -4.69
CA GLN A 634 -15.33 13.61 -3.32
C GLN A 634 -16.14 14.83 -2.83
N PHE A 635 -15.94 15.20 -1.56
CA PHE A 635 -16.45 16.44 -0.97
C PHE A 635 -15.27 17.35 -0.60
N SER A 636 -14.76 18.14 -1.54
CA SER A 636 -13.77 19.18 -1.28
C SER A 636 -14.45 20.50 -0.89
N GLU A 637 -13.66 21.50 -0.49
CA GLU A 637 -14.16 22.83 -0.12
C GLU A 637 -15.00 23.49 -1.24
N ASN A 638 -14.66 23.23 -2.51
CA ASN A 638 -15.33 23.82 -3.67
C ASN A 638 -16.51 23.00 -4.23
N THR A 639 -16.70 21.74 -3.82
CA THR A 639 -17.72 20.85 -4.40
C THR A 639 -19.13 21.42 -4.32
N TYR A 640 -19.48 22.04 -3.19
CA TYR A 640 -20.79 22.66 -3.02
C TYR A 640 -21.04 23.77 -4.06
N VAL A 641 -20.06 24.65 -4.28
CA VAL A 641 -20.20 25.79 -5.21
C VAL A 641 -20.32 25.30 -6.65
N GLU A 642 -19.53 24.29 -7.02
CA GLU A 642 -19.64 23.62 -8.32
C GLU A 642 -21.03 23.01 -8.53
N LEU A 643 -21.52 22.27 -7.53
CA LEU A 643 -22.79 21.57 -7.59
C LEU A 643 -23.96 22.54 -7.64
N GLU A 644 -23.97 23.57 -6.79
CA GLU A 644 -25.01 24.58 -6.75
C GLU A 644 -25.17 25.27 -8.11
N LYS A 645 -24.04 25.61 -8.75
CA LYS A 645 -24.05 26.20 -10.09
C LYS A 645 -24.68 25.26 -11.12
N VAL A 646 -24.24 23.99 -11.16
CA VAL A 646 -24.81 22.97 -12.05
C VAL A 646 -26.31 22.82 -11.79
N MET A 647 -26.72 22.71 -10.53
CA MET A 647 -28.13 22.54 -10.16
C MET A 647 -28.99 23.75 -10.56
N LYS A 648 -28.50 24.98 -10.38
CA LYS A 648 -29.20 26.20 -10.85
C LYS A 648 -29.44 26.17 -12.35
N ASP A 649 -28.47 25.73 -13.14
CA ASP A 649 -28.60 25.64 -14.60
C ASP A 649 -29.55 24.51 -15.03
N LEU A 650 -29.47 23.35 -14.39
CA LEU A 650 -30.39 22.22 -14.64
C LEU A 650 -31.84 22.55 -14.24
N TYR A 651 -32.01 23.27 -13.14
CA TYR A 651 -33.32 23.70 -12.67
C TYR A 651 -33.99 24.66 -13.65
N LYS A 652 -33.25 25.68 -14.11
CA LYS A 652 -33.70 26.59 -15.18
C LYS A 652 -34.04 25.87 -16.48
N SER A 653 -33.36 24.77 -16.78
CA SER A 653 -33.61 23.93 -17.96
C SER A 653 -34.85 23.04 -17.82
N GLY A 654 -35.52 23.05 -16.66
CA GLY A 654 -36.77 22.35 -16.41
C GLY A 654 -36.60 20.85 -16.17
N ILE A 655 -35.55 20.46 -15.42
CA ILE A 655 -35.33 19.09 -14.92
C ILE A 655 -36.62 18.46 -14.37
N LYS A 656 -36.82 17.16 -14.64
CA LYS A 656 -37.98 16.39 -14.17
C LYS A 656 -37.61 15.17 -13.32
N GLY A 657 -36.34 14.77 -13.31
CA GLY A 657 -35.83 13.75 -12.39
C GLY A 657 -34.33 13.93 -12.21
N PHE A 658 -33.81 13.54 -11.05
CA PHE A 658 -32.40 13.75 -10.71
C PHE A 658 -31.77 12.49 -10.11
N ILE A 659 -30.57 12.16 -10.59
CA ILE A 659 -29.73 11.09 -10.04
C ILE A 659 -28.48 11.73 -9.45
N LEU A 660 -28.27 11.56 -8.15
CA LEU A 660 -27.03 11.89 -7.45
C LEU A 660 -26.23 10.61 -7.23
N ASP A 661 -25.11 10.47 -7.93
CA ASP A 661 -24.23 9.31 -7.80
C ASP A 661 -23.10 9.58 -6.81
N LEU A 662 -23.12 8.85 -5.69
CA LEU A 662 -22.11 8.85 -4.64
C LEU A 662 -21.31 7.53 -4.60
N ARG A 663 -21.46 6.65 -5.60
CA ARG A 663 -20.69 5.41 -5.70
C ARG A 663 -19.20 5.71 -5.80
N PHE A 664 -18.41 4.97 -5.03
CA PHE A 664 -16.95 5.14 -4.91
C PHE A 664 -16.49 6.50 -4.35
N ASN A 665 -17.38 7.29 -3.74
CA ASN A 665 -17.04 8.57 -3.11
C ASN A 665 -16.71 8.39 -1.61
N PRO A 666 -15.43 8.54 -1.20
CA PRO A 666 -14.98 8.30 0.17
C PRO A 666 -15.41 9.40 1.16
N GLY A 667 -16.14 10.41 0.69
CA GLY A 667 -16.60 11.56 1.44
C GLY A 667 -15.64 12.75 1.31
N GLY A 668 -15.43 13.46 2.40
CA GLY A 668 -14.60 14.67 2.45
C GLY A 668 -15.02 15.58 3.60
N VAL A 669 -15.02 16.90 3.38
CA VAL A 669 -15.30 17.89 4.43
C VAL A 669 -16.75 17.85 4.91
N LEU A 670 -16.95 17.90 6.23
CA LEU A 670 -18.28 17.85 6.87
C LEU A 670 -19.19 19.00 6.41
N ASP A 671 -18.66 20.22 6.35
CA ASP A 671 -19.39 21.41 5.92
C ASP A 671 -19.97 21.25 4.50
N GLY A 672 -19.20 20.65 3.58
CA GLY A 672 -19.66 20.33 2.24
C GLY A 672 -20.86 19.38 2.23
N SER A 673 -20.85 18.34 3.08
CA SER A 673 -21.99 17.42 3.19
C SER A 673 -23.26 18.08 3.74
N ILE A 674 -23.10 19.02 4.67
CA ILE A 674 -24.22 19.78 5.25
C ILE A 674 -24.84 20.65 4.16
N LYS A 675 -24.04 21.49 3.51
CA LYS A 675 -24.50 22.41 2.45
C LYS A 675 -25.10 21.68 1.26
N ILE A 676 -24.53 20.54 0.86
CA ILE A 676 -25.08 19.74 -0.24
C ILE A 676 -26.40 19.06 0.16
N SER A 677 -26.55 18.61 1.40
CA SER A 677 -27.84 18.08 1.87
C SER A 677 -28.90 19.17 1.86
N ASP A 678 -28.53 20.37 2.29
CA ASP A 678 -29.39 21.57 2.33
C ASP A 678 -29.96 21.94 0.96
N LEU A 679 -29.21 21.70 -0.13
CA LEU A 679 -29.71 21.92 -1.50
C LEU A 679 -30.97 21.11 -1.83
N TYR A 680 -31.27 20.05 -1.09
CA TYR A 680 -32.31 19.09 -1.46
C TYR A 680 -33.37 18.89 -0.38
N ILE A 681 -33.28 19.52 0.78
CA ILE A 681 -34.30 19.46 1.84
C ILE A 681 -34.77 20.87 2.19
N ASP A 682 -36.04 21.01 2.60
CA ASP A 682 -36.60 22.33 2.95
C ASP A 682 -36.47 22.63 4.46
N ASP A 683 -36.64 21.62 5.33
CA ASP A 683 -36.51 21.74 6.80
C ASP A 683 -36.13 20.39 7.41
N GLY A 684 -35.57 20.43 8.63
CA GLY A 684 -35.29 19.28 9.47
C GLY A 684 -33.80 18.94 9.61
N MET A 685 -33.50 18.00 10.51
CA MET A 685 -32.11 17.66 10.84
C MET A 685 -31.40 17.01 9.66
N ILE A 686 -30.19 17.48 9.36
CA ILE A 686 -29.28 16.87 8.38
C ILE A 686 -28.41 15.82 9.05
N VAL A 687 -27.73 16.22 10.13
CA VAL A 687 -26.79 15.38 10.87
C VAL A 687 -26.59 15.92 12.27
N SER A 688 -26.36 15.02 13.22
CA SER A 688 -25.91 15.37 14.57
C SER A 688 -24.48 14.90 14.80
N VAL A 689 -23.65 15.71 15.46
CA VAL A 689 -22.27 15.40 15.82
C VAL A 689 -22.14 15.33 17.34
N ARG A 690 -21.74 14.16 17.85
CA ARG A 690 -21.60 13.87 19.29
C ARG A 690 -20.15 13.72 19.72
N HIS A 691 -19.75 14.52 20.70
CA HIS A 691 -18.41 14.53 21.31
C HIS A 691 -18.35 13.66 22.57
N ARG A 692 -17.12 13.36 23.02
CA ARG A 692 -16.86 12.58 24.24
C ARG A 692 -17.46 13.21 25.50
N ASP A 693 -17.45 14.55 25.57
CA ASP A 693 -17.93 15.30 26.74
C ASP A 693 -19.47 15.40 26.80
N GLY A 694 -20.18 14.67 25.94
CA GLY A 694 -21.63 14.68 25.85
C GLY A 694 -22.20 15.85 25.05
N LYS A 695 -21.36 16.76 24.53
CA LYS A 695 -21.84 17.83 23.66
C LYS A 695 -22.32 17.26 22.34
N GLU A 696 -23.48 17.74 21.91
CA GLU A 696 -24.12 17.40 20.65
C GLU A 696 -24.35 18.67 19.84
N THR A 697 -23.91 18.67 18.59
CA THR A 697 -24.18 19.76 17.63
C THR A 697 -25.05 19.22 16.52
N SER A 698 -26.27 19.74 16.40
CA SER A 698 -27.20 19.39 15.32
C SER A 698 -27.13 20.42 14.20
N TYR A 699 -27.05 19.92 12.97
CA TYR A 699 -27.15 20.71 11.75
C TYR A 699 -28.51 20.47 11.13
N VAL A 700 -29.20 21.55 10.75
CA VAL A 700 -30.56 21.54 10.21
C VAL A 700 -30.59 22.23 8.85
N GLY A 701 -31.46 21.76 7.97
CA GLY A 701 -31.69 22.36 6.67
C GLY A 701 -32.46 23.68 6.76
N ARG A 702 -32.44 24.44 5.66
CA ARG A 702 -33.14 25.72 5.49
C ARG A 702 -33.95 25.70 4.20
N SER A 703 -35.10 26.35 4.22
CA SER A 703 -36.08 26.27 3.13
C SER A 703 -35.75 27.16 1.92
N ASP A 704 -34.75 28.04 2.00
CA ASP A 704 -34.50 29.05 0.98
C ASP A 704 -33.61 28.52 -0.17
N GLY A 705 -34.25 28.19 -1.29
CA GLY A 705 -33.54 27.85 -2.53
C GLY A 705 -33.28 26.36 -2.75
N SER A 706 -33.92 25.49 -1.97
CA SER A 706 -33.82 24.03 -2.10
C SER A 706 -34.49 23.51 -3.39
N PHE A 707 -33.87 22.52 -4.01
CA PHE A 707 -34.30 21.87 -5.25
C PHE A 707 -35.18 20.64 -4.95
N THR A 708 -36.42 20.86 -4.51
CA THR A 708 -37.33 19.80 -4.02
C THR A 708 -38.42 19.36 -5.00
N THR A 709 -38.59 20.06 -6.13
CA THR A 709 -39.75 19.91 -7.03
C THR A 709 -39.69 18.73 -8.02
N PHE A 710 -38.69 17.85 -7.91
CA PHE A 710 -38.53 16.68 -8.77
C PHE A 710 -38.17 15.41 -7.98
N PRO A 711 -38.58 14.22 -8.44
CA PRO A 711 -38.17 12.94 -7.87
C PRO A 711 -36.65 12.75 -8.00
N MET A 712 -36.05 12.12 -7.00
CA MET A 712 -34.60 11.94 -6.89
C MET A 712 -34.23 10.50 -6.54
N VAL A 713 -33.13 10.01 -7.12
CA VAL A 713 -32.44 8.78 -6.71
C VAL A 713 -31.02 9.14 -6.27
N CYS A 714 -30.55 8.54 -5.18
CA CYS A 714 -29.16 8.59 -4.76
C CYS A 714 -28.52 7.20 -4.90
N LEU A 715 -27.47 7.10 -5.72
CA LEU A 715 -26.73 5.86 -5.93
C LEU A 715 -25.59 5.75 -4.91
N ILE A 716 -25.50 4.62 -4.21
CA ILE A 716 -24.44 4.33 -3.24
C ILE A 716 -23.86 2.93 -3.42
N ASN A 717 -22.63 2.72 -2.94
CA ASN A 717 -22.02 1.40 -2.84
C ASN A 717 -21.03 1.32 -1.66
N GLY A 718 -20.30 0.20 -1.54
CA GLY A 718 -19.32 0.00 -0.46
C GLY A 718 -18.17 1.02 -0.44
N GLY A 719 -17.97 1.80 -1.51
CA GLY A 719 -17.02 2.91 -1.56
C GLY A 719 -17.60 4.27 -1.11
N SER A 720 -18.92 4.36 -0.92
CA SER A 720 -19.60 5.54 -0.38
C SER A 720 -19.36 5.63 1.13
N ALA A 721 -18.64 6.65 1.59
CA ALA A 721 -18.27 6.77 3.01
C ALA A 721 -18.40 8.21 3.54
N SER A 722 -18.46 8.36 4.87
CA SER A 722 -18.31 9.65 5.56
C SER A 722 -19.36 10.69 5.09
N ALA A 723 -18.94 11.79 4.47
CA ALA A 723 -19.82 12.81 3.90
C ALA A 723 -20.88 12.25 2.94
N SER A 724 -20.54 11.23 2.13
CA SER A 724 -21.51 10.55 1.27
C SER A 724 -22.62 9.88 2.07
N GLU A 725 -22.28 9.33 3.24
CA GLU A 725 -23.23 8.67 4.14
C GLU A 725 -24.10 9.68 4.87
N ILE A 726 -23.56 10.87 5.19
CA ILE A 726 -24.36 11.98 5.74
C ILE A 726 -25.43 12.41 4.73
N VAL A 727 -25.03 12.70 3.49
CA VAL A 727 -25.97 13.14 2.44
C VAL A 727 -27.01 12.06 2.17
N SER A 728 -26.59 10.82 1.89
CA SER A 728 -27.54 9.74 1.59
C SER A 728 -28.45 9.39 2.77
N ALA A 729 -27.95 9.38 4.01
CA ALA A 729 -28.78 9.17 5.19
C ALA A 729 -29.81 10.30 5.39
N CYS A 730 -29.38 11.55 5.21
CA CYS A 730 -30.25 12.71 5.28
C CYS A 730 -31.38 12.60 4.26
N LEU A 731 -31.04 12.38 2.99
CA LEU A 731 -32.02 12.25 1.92
C LEU A 731 -32.98 11.06 2.14
N GLN A 732 -32.48 9.95 2.67
CA GLN A 732 -33.29 8.78 2.99
C GLN A 732 -34.26 9.04 4.14
N ASP A 733 -33.78 9.58 5.26
CA ASP A 733 -34.58 9.75 6.48
C ASP A 733 -35.68 10.82 6.30
N HIS A 734 -35.46 11.78 5.40
CA HIS A 734 -36.47 12.75 4.98
C HIS A 734 -37.40 12.23 3.88
N GLY A 735 -37.19 11.01 3.37
CA GLY A 735 -37.93 10.48 2.22
C GLY A 735 -37.74 11.30 0.94
N ARG A 736 -36.67 12.11 0.86
CA ARG A 736 -36.40 13.04 -0.23
C ARG A 736 -35.92 12.33 -1.50
N ALA A 737 -35.12 11.28 -1.35
CA ALA A 737 -34.61 10.48 -2.45
C ALA A 737 -34.74 8.99 -2.14
N ILE A 738 -34.90 8.19 -3.19
CA ILE A 738 -34.71 6.74 -3.08
C ILE A 738 -33.21 6.44 -3.10
N ILE A 739 -32.72 5.71 -2.09
CA ILE A 739 -31.37 5.19 -2.04
C ILE A 739 -31.32 3.86 -2.78
N MET A 740 -30.44 3.76 -3.76
CA MET A 740 -30.33 2.60 -4.66
C MET A 740 -28.87 2.14 -4.79
N GLY A 741 -28.66 0.86 -5.02
CA GLY A 741 -27.33 0.27 -5.23
C GLY A 741 -26.99 -0.78 -4.18
N SER A 742 -25.88 -0.61 -3.46
CA SER A 742 -25.50 -1.52 -2.37
C SER A 742 -25.15 -0.75 -1.10
N ARG A 743 -25.14 -1.43 0.06
CA ARG A 743 -24.83 -0.81 1.37
C ARG A 743 -23.52 0.01 1.31
N SER A 744 -23.51 1.15 1.99
CA SER A 744 -22.35 2.04 2.14
C SER A 744 -21.23 1.47 3.01
N PHE A 745 -20.14 2.21 3.20
CA PHE A 745 -18.93 1.78 3.92
C PHE A 745 -19.11 1.63 5.45
N GLY A 746 -19.88 2.50 6.09
CA GLY A 746 -20.13 2.51 7.54
C GLY A 746 -19.11 3.30 8.36
N LYS A 747 -18.64 4.47 7.88
CA LYS A 747 -17.72 5.35 8.64
C LYS A 747 -18.53 6.45 9.32
N GLY A 748 -18.86 6.29 10.60
CA GLY A 748 -19.64 7.28 11.37
C GLY A 748 -18.81 8.17 12.31
N SER A 749 -17.57 8.50 11.94
CA SER A 749 -16.62 9.23 12.80
C SER A 749 -16.15 10.54 12.16
N VAL A 750 -15.97 11.59 12.97
CA VAL A 750 -15.45 12.90 12.56
C VAL A 750 -13.98 13.01 12.95
N GLN A 751 -13.15 13.48 12.01
CA GLN A 751 -11.75 13.77 12.26
C GLN A 751 -11.50 15.28 12.30
N THR A 752 -10.78 15.74 13.34
CA THR A 752 -10.28 17.11 13.42
C THR A 752 -8.80 17.14 13.04
N ILE A 753 -8.44 18.14 12.23
CA ILE A 753 -7.07 18.41 11.80
C ILE A 753 -6.43 19.36 12.81
N HIS A 754 -5.32 18.94 13.41
CA HIS A 754 -4.53 19.77 14.32
C HIS A 754 -3.16 20.04 13.70
N GLY A 755 -2.79 21.32 13.55
CA GLY A 755 -1.41 21.68 13.28
C GLY A 755 -0.52 21.20 14.44
N PHE A 756 0.59 20.57 14.09
CA PHE A 756 1.54 20.02 15.05
C PHE A 756 2.94 20.51 14.67
N ASP A 757 3.80 20.76 15.67
CA ASP A 757 5.20 21.22 15.55
C ASP A 757 5.50 22.32 14.49
N HIS A 758 4.51 23.14 14.14
CA HIS A 758 4.49 24.18 13.09
C HIS A 758 4.61 23.69 11.64
N LYS A 759 4.97 22.44 11.39
CA LYS A 759 5.25 21.93 10.04
C LYS A 759 4.51 20.64 9.70
N SER A 760 3.91 19.97 10.68
CA SER A 760 3.18 18.70 10.50
C SER A 760 1.73 18.80 10.95
N ILE A 761 0.97 17.73 10.75
CA ILE A 761 -0.44 17.65 11.14
C ILE A 761 -0.70 16.35 11.90
N ILE A 762 -1.50 16.42 12.96
CA ILE A 762 -2.12 15.25 13.59
C ILE A 762 -3.63 15.31 13.29
N LYS A 763 -4.15 14.29 12.63
CA LYS A 763 -5.58 14.11 12.37
C LYS A 763 -6.14 13.15 13.44
N VAL A 764 -7.08 13.61 14.25
CA VAL A 764 -7.62 12.84 15.40
C VAL A 764 -9.12 12.62 15.22
N THR A 765 -9.62 11.42 15.50
CA THR A 765 -11.07 11.20 15.61
C THR A 765 -11.62 11.85 16.89
N THR A 766 -12.45 12.87 16.76
CA THR A 766 -12.90 13.72 17.89
C THR A 766 -14.38 13.61 18.21
N ALA A 767 -15.18 13.07 17.29
CA ALA A 767 -16.61 12.89 17.46
C ALA A 767 -17.16 11.76 16.58
N THR A 768 -18.43 11.43 16.79
CA THR A 768 -19.22 10.55 15.92
C THR A 768 -20.36 11.34 15.32
N PHE A 769 -20.81 10.99 14.11
CA PHE A 769 -21.98 11.61 13.51
C PHE A 769 -23.14 10.63 13.37
N TRP A 770 -24.35 11.17 13.49
CA TRP A 770 -25.59 10.43 13.67
C TRP A 770 -26.63 10.92 12.67
N ARG A 771 -27.43 9.98 12.17
CA ARG A 771 -28.47 10.24 11.19
C ARG A 771 -29.63 11.06 11.78
N PRO A 772 -30.48 11.70 10.95
CA PRO A 772 -31.70 12.36 11.41
C PRO A 772 -32.60 11.46 12.28
N ASN A 773 -32.69 10.17 11.96
CA ASN A 773 -33.46 9.19 12.73
C ASN A 773 -32.76 8.67 14.01
N ASN A 774 -31.65 9.29 14.42
CA ASN A 774 -30.83 8.94 15.58
C ASN A 774 -30.15 7.56 15.53
N ARG A 775 -30.11 6.89 14.35
CA ARG A 775 -29.34 5.64 14.18
C ARG A 775 -27.87 5.93 13.92
N ASN A 776 -27.01 5.01 14.37
CA ASN A 776 -25.57 5.10 14.20
C ASN A 776 -25.13 4.57 12.83
N LEU A 777 -24.27 5.32 12.13
CA LEU A 777 -23.69 4.90 10.85
C LEU A 777 -22.42 4.05 11.03
N ASN A 778 -21.80 4.09 12.22
CA ASN A 778 -20.46 3.57 12.45
C ASN A 778 -20.45 2.05 12.63
N LYS A 779 -19.95 1.33 11.61
CA LYS A 779 -19.82 -0.14 11.62
C LYS A 779 -19.03 -0.66 12.81
N SER A 780 -17.98 0.05 13.24
CA SER A 780 -17.14 -0.36 14.37
C SER A 780 -17.83 -0.29 15.74
N SER A 781 -19.06 0.21 15.80
CA SER A 781 -19.90 0.20 17.00
C SER A 781 -20.84 -1.01 17.06
N THR A 782 -20.73 -1.95 16.11
CA THR A 782 -21.63 -3.11 15.98
C THR A 782 -20.88 -4.43 16.23
N PRO A 783 -21.58 -5.49 16.68
CA PRO A 783 -21.01 -6.83 16.82
C PRO A 783 -20.52 -7.49 15.51
N GLY A 784 -20.80 -6.89 14.35
CA GLY A 784 -20.37 -7.37 13.04
C GLY A 784 -21.30 -8.43 12.42
N LYS A 785 -22.53 -8.56 12.91
CA LYS A 785 -23.54 -9.47 12.33
C LYS A 785 -24.15 -8.87 11.06
N ASP A 786 -24.58 -9.72 10.14
CA ASP A 786 -25.24 -9.28 8.89
C ASP A 786 -26.53 -8.48 9.15
N THR A 787 -27.19 -8.75 10.28
CA THR A 787 -28.40 -8.05 10.74
C THR A 787 -28.11 -6.69 11.38
N ASP A 788 -26.85 -6.35 11.62
CA ASP A 788 -26.51 -5.10 12.30
C ASP A 788 -26.82 -3.90 11.40
N GLU A 789 -27.43 -2.88 12.02
CA GLU A 789 -27.72 -1.61 11.37
C GLU A 789 -26.49 -0.69 11.45
N TRP A 790 -25.88 -0.43 10.30
CA TRP A 790 -24.77 0.52 10.13
C TRP A 790 -24.71 0.98 8.68
N GLY A 791 -24.05 2.10 8.44
CA GLY A 791 -24.05 2.76 7.14
C GLY A 791 -25.46 3.10 6.64
N VAL A 792 -25.57 3.27 5.34
CA VAL A 792 -26.81 3.52 4.62
C VAL A 792 -27.10 2.28 3.77
N THR A 793 -28.27 1.71 3.98
CA THR A 793 -28.78 0.59 3.17
C THR A 793 -29.70 1.13 2.09
N PRO A 794 -29.68 0.55 0.87
CA PRO A 794 -30.67 0.88 -0.15
C PRO A 794 -32.10 0.68 0.36
N ASP A 795 -33.03 1.49 -0.12
CA ASP A 795 -34.44 1.36 0.23
C ASP A 795 -34.99 -0.01 -0.22
N LYS A 796 -36.03 -0.48 0.47
CA LYS A 796 -36.62 -1.79 0.22
C LYS A 796 -37.01 -1.95 -1.26
N GLY A 797 -36.43 -2.94 -1.93
CA GLY A 797 -36.67 -3.22 -3.36
C GLY A 797 -35.68 -2.56 -4.32
N PHE A 798 -34.74 -1.76 -3.83
CA PHE A 798 -33.74 -1.03 -4.63
C PHE A 798 -32.28 -1.46 -4.35
N GLU A 799 -32.09 -2.59 -3.67
CA GLU A 799 -30.78 -3.21 -3.54
C GLU A 799 -30.42 -3.95 -4.84
N VAL A 800 -29.28 -3.60 -5.42
CA VAL A 800 -28.68 -4.23 -6.59
C VAL A 800 -27.22 -4.52 -6.28
N LYS A 801 -26.94 -5.74 -5.84
CA LYS A 801 -25.57 -6.20 -5.59
C LYS A 801 -24.87 -6.50 -6.91
N LEU A 802 -23.67 -5.95 -7.06
CA LEU A 802 -22.77 -6.26 -8.16
C LEU A 802 -21.78 -7.34 -7.71
N SER A 803 -21.45 -8.27 -8.61
CA SER A 803 -20.27 -9.14 -8.43
C SER A 803 -18.99 -8.31 -8.43
N LYS A 804 -17.88 -8.86 -7.94
CA LYS A 804 -16.61 -8.11 -7.91
C LYS A 804 -16.15 -7.67 -9.31
N LYS A 805 -16.38 -8.51 -10.31
CA LYS A 805 -16.11 -8.18 -11.72
C LYS A 805 -16.99 -7.02 -12.18
N GLU A 806 -18.30 -7.07 -11.95
CA GLU A 806 -19.21 -5.97 -12.32
C GLU A 806 -18.86 -4.66 -11.61
N GLU A 807 -18.42 -4.71 -10.35
CA GLU A 807 -17.96 -3.53 -9.62
C GLU A 807 -16.67 -2.94 -10.22
N ASN A 808 -15.71 -3.79 -10.59
CA ASN A 808 -14.48 -3.37 -11.27
C ASN A 808 -14.79 -2.80 -12.67
N ASP A 809 -15.63 -3.48 -13.46
CA ASP A 809 -16.06 -3.02 -14.78
C ASP A 809 -16.78 -1.67 -14.68
N LEU A 810 -17.63 -1.47 -13.67
CA LEU A 810 -18.28 -0.19 -13.38
C LEU A 810 -17.26 0.89 -13.03
N PHE A 811 -16.31 0.59 -12.16
CA PHE A 811 -15.28 1.53 -11.75
C PHE A 811 -14.39 1.95 -12.94
N ASP A 812 -14.00 1.00 -13.78
CA ASP A 812 -13.23 1.24 -14.99
C ASP A 812 -14.06 2.03 -16.00
N HIS A 813 -15.33 1.70 -16.21
CA HIS A 813 -16.23 2.46 -17.08
C HIS A 813 -16.35 3.93 -16.64
N LEU A 814 -16.58 4.17 -15.34
CA LEU A 814 -16.68 5.51 -14.77
C LEU A 814 -15.36 6.28 -14.94
N ARG A 815 -14.21 5.64 -14.73
CA ARG A 815 -12.89 6.25 -14.95
C ARG A 815 -12.62 6.56 -16.42
N GLU A 816 -12.96 5.66 -17.32
CA GLU A 816 -12.75 5.86 -18.75
C GLU A 816 -13.59 7.03 -19.30
N ALA A 817 -14.77 7.28 -18.72
CA ALA A 817 -15.60 8.44 -19.03
C ALA A 817 -14.99 9.78 -18.60
N GLU A 818 -14.06 9.78 -17.65
CA GLU A 818 -13.35 10.98 -17.18
C GLU A 818 -12.21 11.40 -18.11
N ILE A 819 -11.63 10.46 -18.86
CA ILE A 819 -10.41 10.64 -19.66
C ILE A 819 -10.63 11.55 -20.87
N ILE A 820 -9.81 12.60 -20.98
CA ILE A 820 -9.73 13.49 -22.14
C ILE A 820 -8.72 12.92 -23.16
N ARG A 821 -9.21 12.40 -24.28
CA ARG A 821 -8.42 11.69 -25.31
C ARG A 821 -8.51 12.33 -26.70
N ALA A 822 -7.63 11.92 -27.61
CA ALA A 822 -7.73 12.23 -29.04
C ALA A 822 -8.45 11.08 -29.74
N GLY A 823 -9.66 11.32 -30.25
CA GLY A 823 -10.48 10.30 -30.94
C GLY A 823 -11.58 9.68 -30.08
N PRO A 824 -12.50 8.90 -30.68
CA PRO A 824 -13.58 8.24 -29.96
C PRO A 824 -13.04 7.17 -28.98
N LEU A 825 -13.81 6.88 -27.93
CA LEU A 825 -13.57 5.72 -27.07
C LEU A 825 -13.49 4.46 -27.95
N GLU A 826 -12.37 3.74 -27.94
CA GLU A 826 -12.41 2.32 -28.27
C GLU A 826 -13.19 1.64 -27.16
N THR A 827 -14.51 1.60 -27.30
CA THR A 827 -15.39 0.90 -26.36
C THR A 827 -15.08 -0.59 -26.44
N LYS A 828 -14.16 -1.07 -25.62
CA LYS A 828 -14.19 -2.46 -25.17
C LYS A 828 -15.34 -2.56 -24.18
N SER A 829 -16.51 -3.01 -24.62
CA SER A 829 -17.38 -3.98 -23.92
C SER A 829 -18.89 -3.72 -24.10
N ASP A 830 -19.62 -4.83 -24.02
CA ASP A 830 -21.06 -4.94 -23.75
C ASP A 830 -21.44 -4.53 -22.30
N PHE A 831 -20.66 -3.65 -21.65
CA PHE A 831 -20.88 -3.28 -20.24
C PHE A 831 -22.20 -2.51 -20.07
N ARG A 832 -22.92 -2.87 -19.00
CA ARG A 832 -24.22 -2.29 -18.65
C ARG A 832 -24.27 -1.97 -17.16
N ASP A 833 -24.43 -0.69 -16.82
CA ASP A 833 -24.61 -0.25 -15.44
C ASP A 833 -26.06 -0.51 -14.98
N ARG A 834 -26.28 -1.69 -14.40
CA ARG A 834 -27.59 -2.13 -13.91
C ARG A 834 -28.19 -1.24 -12.82
N GLN A 835 -27.34 -0.61 -11.99
CA GLN A 835 -27.79 0.26 -10.92
C GLN A 835 -28.30 1.59 -11.49
N LEU A 836 -27.55 2.18 -12.42
CA LEU A 836 -27.96 3.40 -13.11
C LEU A 836 -29.21 3.18 -13.97
N ASP A 837 -29.30 2.06 -14.69
CA ASP A 837 -30.48 1.73 -15.49
C ASP A 837 -31.74 1.62 -14.64
N MET A 838 -31.65 0.96 -13.48
CA MET A 838 -32.78 0.87 -12.55
C MET A 838 -33.19 2.26 -12.02
N ALA A 839 -32.23 3.14 -11.76
CA ALA A 839 -32.51 4.51 -11.31
C ALA A 839 -33.25 5.33 -12.38
N VAL A 840 -32.80 5.24 -13.64
CA VAL A 840 -33.45 5.92 -14.77
C VAL A 840 -34.88 5.39 -14.97
N GLU A 841 -35.07 4.07 -14.97
CA GLU A 841 -36.41 3.47 -15.12
C GLU A 841 -37.36 3.84 -13.97
N TYR A 842 -36.86 3.86 -12.74
CA TYR A 842 -37.64 4.31 -11.58
C TYR A 842 -38.11 5.76 -11.76
N LEU A 843 -37.21 6.67 -12.14
CA LEU A 843 -37.55 8.08 -12.35
C LEU A 843 -38.51 8.27 -13.52
N ARG A 844 -38.34 7.55 -14.63
CA ARG A 844 -39.33 7.53 -15.74
C ARG A 844 -40.72 7.12 -15.24
N GLY A 845 -40.80 6.16 -14.33
CA GLY A 845 -42.06 5.76 -13.69
C GLY A 845 -42.69 6.87 -12.85
N GLN A 846 -41.89 7.55 -12.01
CA GLN A 846 -42.35 8.66 -11.18
C GLN A 846 -42.85 9.84 -12.01
N ILE A 847 -42.10 10.23 -13.05
CA ILE A 847 -42.45 11.34 -13.95
C ILE A 847 -43.77 11.05 -14.67
N ARG A 848 -43.95 9.83 -15.20
CA ARG A 848 -45.21 9.40 -15.84
C ARG A 848 -46.39 9.44 -14.86
N THR A 849 -46.18 9.06 -13.61
CA THR A 849 -47.22 9.05 -12.58
C THR A 849 -47.63 10.47 -12.18
N ALA A 850 -46.67 11.39 -12.04
CA ALA A 850 -46.94 12.80 -11.77
C ALA A 850 -47.78 13.44 -12.91
N ALA A 851 -47.38 13.23 -14.17
CA ALA A 851 -48.10 13.75 -15.33
C ALA A 851 -49.57 13.26 -15.39
N ARG A 852 -49.84 12.00 -15.00
CA ARG A 852 -51.21 11.47 -14.92
C ARG A 852 -52.05 12.12 -13.82
N LYS A 853 -51.46 12.44 -12.66
CA LYS A 853 -52.16 13.13 -11.56
C LYS A 853 -52.54 14.55 -11.94
N ASP A 854 -51.64 15.28 -12.59
CA ASP A 854 -51.91 16.65 -13.06
C ASP A 854 -53.05 16.64 -14.10
N THR A 855 -53.01 15.71 -15.06
CA THR A 855 -54.09 15.55 -16.06
C THR A 855 -55.44 15.25 -15.40
N LYS A 856 -55.49 14.38 -14.38
CA LYS A 856 -56.72 14.05 -13.67
C LYS A 856 -57.27 15.24 -12.88
N ARG A 857 -56.39 16.00 -12.22
CA ARG A 857 -56.75 17.22 -11.48
C ARG A 857 -57.27 18.33 -12.41
N ASP A 858 -56.68 18.48 -13.60
CA ASP A 858 -57.15 19.45 -14.60
C ASP A 858 -58.50 19.06 -15.21
N ILE A 859 -58.82 17.75 -15.29
CA ILE A 859 -60.14 17.26 -15.68
C ILE A 859 -61.17 17.46 -14.56
N GLU A 860 -60.79 17.28 -13.29
CA GLU A 860 -61.69 17.47 -12.14
C GLU A 860 -61.95 18.96 -11.80
N ASN A 861 -61.06 19.87 -12.22
CA ASN A 861 -61.21 21.32 -12.03
C ASN A 861 -61.90 22.05 -13.20
N ARG A 862 -62.20 21.35 -14.30
CA ARG A 862 -62.98 21.83 -15.45
C ARG A 862 -64.39 21.28 -15.38
#